data_AF-A2FW00-F1
#
_entry.id   AF-A2FW00-F1
#
_cell.length_a   1.000
_cell.length_b   1.000
_cell.length_c   1.000
_cell.angle_alpha   90.00
_cell.angle_beta   90.00
_cell.angle_gamma   90.00
#
_symmetry.space_group_name_H-M   'P 1'
#
loop_
_entity.id
_entity.type
_entity.pdbx_description
1 polymer ?
#
loop_
_entity_poly.entity_id
_entity_poly.type
_entity_poly.pdbx_seq_one_letter_code
_entity_poly.pdbx_strand_id
1 'polypeptide(L)'
;MSLFLFPSGSNNDFKQERLAESKSILLKPVREIFDACYNLLGNQKKMKLVCLLRCLLEMPITPDYAAVVGWFAINNLIPSPTLYLYFNLLLEKKDTYYGEQCCIAMAQEILLYGYKFPSFLESVATTPGFLYRRPDLFIAINQVLETSVPVDSYVSRNHFAIPTPPRPFQIPAKPHFNLLPISKSPHEPPMKATLEEVVQQAYLMQEEHRRHYLISYVLNSPIPDILREAPKVLLEAICVYAKHLISNAITDGKGVLRWERCSYHLQLHQIGIWIGLLSISRGPPPPLYYLDMHKLLKESIRLGCFQEAVILLTGYYSRASSIYQLPNPYTAGLLEIMAAVVNFPGVRHDIHQAVDNFASMLNTNIQFFYNRPVDIDPTSFDMHAVFQVDPDTHETFLAPRTNSSILSENPNDIYNFFNYVPNVSNFPRQYAQMFEMANFVRKYYFIGEGHSIQTPKLGIAPARLINMIFSLSMASNPVLSKSAAKILRQILIDYPAIIDANRLRYAFPNHTTISTLLEANKLDLTSLNNILSDILASRDLGPSAISLIHRTMPLIFKAHRKHPEINFTSLYMLTGMQPPMDDPRLPTPDHAFIPLLRYFVQFCRSGDEISKQEFISKFVPGSSAQVTALIQLVLASVDEDSKDYSAIDCYASVVPFLPQKVLTESLLPGLFKACELMNPHAVITHQGAIFRVAWETFSALEDLHPQRLISFFMHYGPGSMPGFAASWMQLVIHPHVFPVLIDSADPTSLHFCLRYLVCILKLAVNMPESFYRPVVCIFTTLCDEFPSFVISYHCLLLEHIPPRAVQLRNIILNTSLNQSSLAPPPIGITFGSSQEMKALKQKIEPFVLDRVSQNIDENVSEICDLVKVISQTDSSVVWRIVYFCIAYWLSKHDAFNNQAQILEVFIGFVRISPIFFSIIMDHVRYRNSHTTFCQNVLVSIFSRLGDNLKEQMILELIRRHLCVTKPPESLHEVFEHLWKNEQEQVLQIGMKSMKKEEFLEIVRIIIGPTV
;
A
#
# COMPACT_ATOMS: atom_id res chain seq x y z
N MET A 1 -24.72 -15.46 -58.35
CA MET A 1 -23.31 -15.14 -58.02
C MET A 1 -22.35 -16.31 -58.30
N SER A 2 -22.75 -17.57 -58.10
CA SER A 2 -21.87 -18.75 -58.24
C SER A 2 -21.20 -18.96 -59.62
N LEU A 3 -21.90 -18.64 -60.72
CA LEU A 3 -21.45 -18.79 -62.11
C LEU A 3 -20.38 -17.77 -62.55
N PHE A 4 -20.27 -16.63 -61.86
CA PHE A 4 -19.32 -15.57 -62.22
C PHE A 4 -17.91 -15.80 -61.67
N LEU A 5 -17.79 -16.52 -60.55
CA LEU A 5 -16.51 -16.76 -59.87
C LEU A 5 -15.86 -18.09 -60.26
N PHE A 6 -16.65 -19.07 -60.70
CA PHE A 6 -16.19 -20.40 -61.14
C PHE A 6 -17.19 -21.00 -62.17
N PRO A 7 -16.72 -21.85 -63.11
CA PRO A 7 -17.53 -22.32 -64.24
C PRO A 7 -18.63 -23.35 -63.91
N SER A 8 -18.56 -24.04 -62.76
CA SER A 8 -19.54 -25.04 -62.30
C SER A 8 -20.07 -24.71 -60.90
N GLY A 9 -21.30 -25.10 -60.54
CA GLY A 9 -21.88 -24.85 -59.21
C GLY A 9 -21.45 -25.87 -58.14
N SER A 10 -21.44 -25.49 -56.86
CA SER A 10 -21.00 -26.35 -55.73
C SER A 10 -21.68 -27.72 -55.67
N ASN A 11 -22.95 -27.82 -56.10
CA ASN A 11 -23.72 -29.06 -56.19
C ASN A 11 -23.22 -30.05 -57.25
N ASN A 12 -22.49 -29.59 -58.28
CA ASN A 12 -21.93 -30.45 -59.34
C ASN A 12 -20.51 -30.91 -59.00
N ASP A 13 -19.78 -30.14 -58.18
CA ASP A 13 -18.37 -30.37 -57.87
C ASP A 13 -18.16 -31.28 -56.63
N PHE A 14 -19.15 -31.37 -55.73
CA PHE A 14 -19.02 -32.09 -54.46
C PHE A 14 -20.22 -33.01 -54.16
N LYS A 15 -19.96 -34.12 -53.46
CA LYS A 15 -21.01 -35.04 -52.98
C LYS A 15 -21.95 -34.34 -51.97
N GLN A 16 -23.26 -34.63 -52.06
CA GLN A 16 -24.31 -33.98 -51.25
C GLN A 16 -24.07 -34.05 -49.73
N GLU A 17 -23.52 -35.15 -49.21
CA GLU A 17 -23.19 -35.31 -47.79
C GLU A 17 -22.18 -34.25 -47.29
N ARG A 18 -21.17 -33.93 -48.10
CA ARG A 18 -20.13 -32.94 -47.73
C ARG A 18 -20.65 -31.52 -47.82
N LEU A 19 -21.57 -31.25 -48.74
CA LEU A 19 -22.24 -29.95 -48.84
C LEU A 19 -23.14 -29.71 -47.63
N ALA A 20 -23.83 -30.74 -47.13
CA ALA A 20 -24.63 -30.65 -45.92
C ALA A 20 -23.77 -30.35 -44.67
N GLU A 21 -22.60 -31.01 -44.54
CA GLU A 21 -21.63 -30.72 -43.47
C GLU A 21 -21.06 -29.28 -43.55
N SER A 22 -20.68 -28.80 -44.73
CA SER A 22 -20.15 -27.44 -44.87
C SER A 22 -21.22 -26.38 -44.61
N LYS A 23 -22.47 -26.62 -45.04
CA LYS A 23 -23.59 -25.71 -44.76
C LYS A 23 -23.98 -25.68 -43.28
N SER A 24 -23.90 -26.80 -42.56
CA SER A 24 -24.15 -26.82 -41.11
C SER A 24 -23.09 -26.06 -40.32
N ILE A 25 -21.83 -26.08 -40.77
CA ILE A 25 -20.75 -25.28 -40.16
C ILE A 25 -20.99 -23.78 -40.39
N LEU A 26 -21.44 -23.39 -41.59
CA LEU A 26 -21.67 -21.97 -41.94
C LEU A 26 -22.92 -21.34 -41.28
N LEU A 27 -23.79 -22.14 -40.65
CA LEU A 27 -24.93 -21.67 -39.88
C LEU A 27 -24.59 -21.30 -38.42
N LYS A 28 -23.36 -21.60 -37.97
CA LYS A 28 -22.87 -21.32 -36.61
C LYS A 28 -22.43 -19.85 -36.45
N PRO A 29 -22.31 -19.33 -35.21
CA PRO A 29 -21.78 -17.99 -34.99
C PRO A 29 -20.35 -17.85 -35.51
N VAL A 30 -19.98 -16.63 -35.93
CA VAL A 30 -18.73 -16.31 -36.64
C VAL A 30 -17.50 -16.91 -35.95
N ARG A 31 -17.37 -16.76 -34.62
CA ARG A 31 -16.24 -17.33 -33.84
C ARG A 31 -16.11 -18.85 -33.99
N GLU A 32 -17.22 -19.58 -33.95
CA GLU A 32 -17.22 -21.05 -34.12
C GLU A 32 -16.90 -21.48 -35.55
N ILE A 33 -17.24 -20.66 -36.56
CA ILE A 33 -16.83 -20.88 -37.96
C ILE A 33 -15.30 -20.81 -38.06
N PHE A 34 -14.68 -19.84 -37.39
CA PHE A 34 -13.22 -19.70 -37.39
C PHE A 34 -12.52 -20.83 -36.65
N ASP A 35 -13.02 -21.22 -35.48
CA ASP A 35 -12.47 -22.37 -34.74
C ASP A 35 -12.56 -23.66 -35.58
N ALA A 36 -13.65 -23.84 -36.32
CA ALA A 36 -13.78 -24.95 -37.27
C ALA A 36 -12.78 -24.84 -38.43
N CYS A 37 -12.59 -23.66 -39.03
CA CYS A 37 -11.64 -23.44 -40.12
C CYS A 37 -10.19 -23.64 -39.66
N TYR A 38 -9.85 -23.16 -38.47
CA TYR A 38 -8.54 -23.33 -37.83
C TYR A 38 -8.24 -24.82 -37.54
N ASN A 39 -9.19 -25.53 -36.94
CA ASN A 39 -9.07 -26.97 -36.69
C ASN A 39 -8.96 -27.79 -37.99
N LEU A 40 -9.65 -27.39 -39.05
CA LEU A 40 -9.55 -28.04 -40.36
C LEU A 40 -8.21 -27.78 -41.06
N LEU A 41 -7.63 -26.58 -40.88
CA LEU A 41 -6.31 -26.20 -41.38
C LEU A 41 -5.19 -26.95 -40.62
N GLY A 42 -5.30 -27.04 -39.29
CA GLY A 42 -4.38 -27.81 -38.44
C GLY A 42 -4.37 -29.30 -38.77
N ASN A 43 -5.55 -29.88 -39.09
CA ASN A 43 -5.70 -31.28 -39.50
C ASN A 43 -5.43 -31.56 -41.00
N GLN A 44 -4.94 -30.57 -41.76
CA GLN A 44 -4.64 -30.66 -43.21
C GLN A 44 -5.79 -31.17 -44.12
N LYS A 45 -7.06 -30.97 -43.74
CA LYS A 45 -8.23 -31.42 -44.54
C LYS A 45 -8.56 -30.45 -45.68
N LYS A 46 -7.63 -30.28 -46.64
CA LYS A 46 -7.70 -29.30 -47.75
C LYS A 46 -9.00 -29.39 -48.56
N MET A 47 -9.51 -30.59 -48.83
CA MET A 47 -10.76 -30.77 -49.60
C MET A 47 -12.02 -30.27 -48.87
N LYS A 48 -12.05 -30.32 -47.53
CA LYS A 48 -13.17 -29.78 -46.74
C LYS A 48 -13.13 -28.25 -46.69
N LEU A 49 -11.94 -27.67 -46.62
CA LEU A 49 -11.74 -26.21 -46.67
C LEU A 49 -12.16 -25.63 -48.03
N VAL A 50 -11.83 -26.30 -49.14
CA VAL A 50 -12.26 -25.86 -50.48
C VAL A 50 -13.78 -25.94 -50.63
N CYS A 51 -14.42 -26.99 -50.11
CA CYS A 51 -15.89 -27.11 -50.10
C CYS A 51 -16.54 -26.00 -49.27
N LEU A 52 -15.97 -25.66 -48.11
CA LEU A 52 -16.46 -24.58 -47.23
C LEU A 52 -16.30 -23.21 -47.90
N LEU A 53 -15.14 -22.91 -48.48
CA LEU A 53 -14.91 -21.68 -49.27
C LEU A 53 -15.89 -21.58 -50.45
N ARG A 54 -16.15 -22.68 -51.15
CA ARG A 54 -17.09 -22.71 -52.28
C ARG A 54 -18.52 -22.38 -51.82
N CYS A 55 -19.00 -23.02 -50.76
CA CYS A 55 -20.31 -22.72 -50.18
C CYS A 55 -20.41 -21.25 -49.71
N LEU A 56 -19.34 -20.71 -49.13
CA LEU A 56 -19.30 -19.33 -48.63
C LEU A 56 -19.36 -18.30 -49.76
N LEU A 57 -18.65 -18.53 -50.87
CA LEU A 57 -18.71 -17.65 -52.05
C LEU A 57 -20.05 -17.69 -52.81
N GLU A 58 -20.91 -18.67 -52.54
CA GLU A 58 -22.26 -18.75 -53.10
C GLU A 58 -23.33 -18.03 -52.25
N MET A 59 -23.00 -17.69 -51.00
CA MET A 59 -23.87 -16.97 -50.07
C MET A 59 -23.84 -15.46 -50.32
N PRO A 60 -24.89 -14.71 -49.91
CA PRO A 60 -24.88 -13.25 -50.00
C PRO A 60 -23.78 -12.65 -49.14
N ILE A 61 -23.12 -11.59 -49.65
CA ILE A 61 -22.03 -10.89 -48.97
C ILE A 61 -22.57 -10.18 -47.74
N THR A 62 -22.06 -10.54 -46.56
CA THR A 62 -22.30 -9.89 -45.26
C THR A 62 -20.96 -9.48 -44.65
N PRO A 63 -20.89 -8.52 -43.70
CA PRO A 63 -19.62 -8.13 -43.07
C PRO A 63 -18.93 -9.30 -42.35
N ASP A 64 -19.72 -10.16 -41.72
CA ASP A 64 -19.24 -11.37 -41.05
C ASP A 64 -18.60 -12.36 -42.03
N TYR A 65 -19.26 -12.61 -43.18
CA TYR A 65 -18.71 -13.50 -44.20
C TYR A 65 -17.53 -12.86 -44.94
N ALA A 66 -17.50 -11.53 -45.11
CA ALA A 66 -16.35 -10.83 -45.66
C ALA A 66 -15.10 -11.00 -44.78
N ALA A 67 -15.24 -10.95 -43.45
CA ALA A 67 -14.14 -11.25 -42.53
C ALA A 67 -13.63 -12.70 -42.67
N VAL A 68 -14.55 -13.67 -42.83
CA VAL A 68 -14.18 -15.09 -43.08
C VAL A 68 -13.42 -15.24 -44.40
N VAL A 69 -13.84 -14.58 -45.48
CA VAL A 69 -13.09 -14.59 -46.75
C VAL A 69 -11.70 -13.93 -46.60
N GLY A 70 -11.59 -12.87 -45.80
CA GLY A 70 -10.32 -12.20 -45.46
C GLY A 70 -9.31 -13.16 -44.84
N TRP A 71 -9.74 -14.01 -43.92
CA TRP A 71 -8.90 -15.07 -43.33
C TRP A 71 -8.40 -16.09 -44.36
N PHE A 72 -9.26 -16.53 -45.28
CA PHE A 72 -8.86 -17.42 -46.37
C PHE A 72 -7.86 -16.75 -47.32
N ALA A 73 -7.97 -15.43 -47.54
CA ALA A 73 -7.04 -14.65 -48.38
C ALA A 73 -5.64 -14.53 -47.75
N ILE A 74 -5.55 -14.23 -46.46
CA ILE A 74 -4.29 -14.13 -45.71
C ILE A 74 -3.53 -15.46 -45.66
N ASN A 75 -4.25 -16.58 -45.65
CA ASN A 75 -3.68 -17.92 -45.64
C ASN A 75 -3.35 -18.49 -47.03
N ASN A 76 -3.44 -17.67 -48.10
CA ASN A 76 -3.22 -18.08 -49.49
C ASN A 76 -4.06 -19.29 -49.93
N LEU A 77 -5.28 -19.43 -49.41
CA LEU A 77 -6.18 -20.55 -49.72
C LEU A 77 -7.16 -20.24 -50.86
N ILE A 78 -7.16 -18.99 -51.36
CA ILE A 78 -7.99 -18.53 -52.48
C ILE A 78 -7.11 -18.30 -53.72
N PRO A 79 -7.47 -18.83 -54.90
CA PRO A 79 -6.79 -18.50 -56.14
C PRO A 79 -6.87 -16.99 -56.46
N SER A 80 -5.76 -16.39 -56.90
CA SER A 80 -5.68 -14.95 -57.18
C SER A 80 -6.77 -14.40 -58.12
N PRO A 81 -7.18 -15.11 -59.21
CA PRO A 81 -8.26 -14.64 -60.08
C PRO A 81 -9.62 -14.53 -59.37
N THR A 82 -9.94 -15.49 -58.49
CA THR A 82 -11.19 -15.50 -57.72
C THR A 82 -11.20 -14.39 -56.68
N LEU A 83 -10.06 -14.15 -56.01
CA LEU A 83 -9.92 -13.10 -55.02
C LEU A 83 -10.07 -11.70 -55.66
N TYR A 84 -9.50 -11.49 -56.85
CA TYR A 84 -9.63 -10.24 -57.60
C TYR A 84 -11.09 -9.94 -57.98
N LEU A 85 -11.83 -10.94 -58.48
CA LEU A 85 -13.25 -10.79 -58.79
C LEU A 85 -14.09 -10.48 -57.54
N TYR A 86 -13.77 -11.11 -56.40
CA TYR A 86 -14.47 -10.85 -55.14
C TYR A 86 -14.20 -9.42 -54.61
N PHE A 87 -12.97 -8.92 -54.72
CA PHE A 87 -12.67 -7.53 -54.38
C PHE A 87 -13.44 -6.53 -55.25
N ASN A 88 -13.54 -6.77 -56.57
CA ASN A 88 -14.30 -5.89 -57.45
C ASN A 88 -15.80 -5.86 -57.06
N LEU A 89 -16.39 -7.00 -56.70
CA LEU A 89 -17.78 -7.07 -56.23
C LEU A 89 -18.01 -6.32 -54.90
N LEU A 90 -17.04 -6.34 -53.99
CA LEU A 90 -17.10 -5.55 -52.75
C LEU A 90 -16.99 -4.05 -53.06
N LEU A 91 -16.04 -3.68 -53.92
CA LEU A 91 -15.79 -2.29 -54.29
C LEU A 91 -16.94 -1.66 -55.10
N GLU A 92 -17.67 -2.43 -55.90
CA GLU A 92 -18.88 -1.97 -56.60
C GLU A 92 -19.97 -1.46 -55.63
N LYS A 93 -19.99 -1.96 -54.39
CA LYS A 93 -20.97 -1.57 -53.37
C LYS A 93 -20.40 -0.64 -52.29
N LYS A 94 -19.16 -0.15 -52.44
CA LYS A 94 -18.43 0.60 -51.40
C LYS A 94 -19.11 1.91 -50.97
N ASP A 95 -19.89 2.52 -51.85
CA ASP A 95 -20.60 3.77 -51.58
C ASP A 95 -21.92 3.57 -50.80
N THR A 96 -22.35 2.32 -50.62
CA THR A 96 -23.50 1.98 -49.76
C THR A 96 -23.03 1.71 -48.33
N TYR A 97 -23.78 2.16 -47.33
CA TYR A 97 -23.42 1.92 -45.91
C TYR A 97 -23.15 0.44 -45.60
N TYR A 98 -23.97 -0.47 -46.14
CA TYR A 98 -23.79 -1.91 -45.95
C TYR A 98 -22.55 -2.47 -46.67
N GLY A 99 -22.25 -1.98 -47.88
CA GLY A 99 -21.05 -2.37 -48.62
C GLY A 99 -19.77 -1.78 -48.01
N GLU A 100 -19.82 -0.58 -47.46
CA GLU A 100 -18.73 0.05 -46.69
C GLU A 100 -18.38 -0.80 -45.46
N GLN A 101 -19.39 -1.29 -44.72
CA GLN A 101 -19.17 -2.20 -43.57
C GLN A 101 -18.53 -3.54 -44.00
N CYS A 102 -18.91 -4.08 -45.16
CA CYS A 102 -18.28 -5.28 -45.71
C CYS A 102 -16.81 -5.01 -46.11
N CYS A 103 -16.52 -3.84 -46.69
CA CYS A 103 -15.16 -3.43 -47.03
C CYS A 103 -14.29 -3.19 -45.78
N ILE A 104 -14.86 -2.60 -44.72
CA ILE A 104 -14.18 -2.40 -43.43
C ILE A 104 -13.81 -3.74 -42.81
N ALA A 105 -14.76 -4.68 -42.72
CA ALA A 105 -14.50 -6.00 -42.17
C ALA A 105 -13.39 -6.75 -42.94
N MET A 106 -13.41 -6.67 -44.27
CA MET A 106 -12.37 -7.26 -45.13
C MET A 106 -11.00 -6.57 -44.96
N ALA A 107 -10.99 -5.23 -44.86
CA ALA A 107 -9.76 -4.45 -44.71
C ALA A 107 -9.09 -4.68 -43.36
N GLN A 108 -9.86 -4.88 -42.28
CA GLN A 108 -9.33 -5.16 -40.95
C GLN A 108 -8.55 -6.48 -40.89
N GLU A 109 -9.04 -7.52 -41.57
CA GLU A 109 -8.33 -8.80 -41.67
C GLU A 109 -7.03 -8.64 -42.46
N ILE A 110 -7.12 -8.02 -43.64
CA ILE A 110 -6.03 -8.03 -44.62
C ILE A 110 -4.90 -7.06 -44.26
N LEU A 111 -5.14 -6.14 -43.32
CA LEU A 111 -4.23 -5.05 -42.94
C LEU A 111 -2.79 -5.52 -42.64
N LEU A 112 -2.62 -6.67 -41.97
CA LEU A 112 -1.31 -7.25 -41.65
C LEU A 112 -0.47 -7.63 -42.89
N TYR A 113 -1.14 -7.95 -43.99
CA TYR A 113 -0.54 -8.21 -45.30
C TYR A 113 -0.95 -7.14 -46.32
N GLY A 114 -1.30 -5.93 -45.86
CA GLY A 114 -1.86 -4.87 -46.69
C GLY A 114 -0.98 -4.48 -47.88
N TYR A 115 0.34 -4.63 -47.76
CA TYR A 115 1.30 -4.45 -48.85
C TYR A 115 1.06 -5.38 -50.06
N LYS A 116 0.41 -6.54 -49.88
CA LYS A 116 0.03 -7.46 -50.97
C LYS A 116 -1.23 -7.03 -51.70
N PHE A 117 -2.05 -6.17 -51.10
CA PHE A 117 -3.36 -5.75 -51.62
C PHE A 117 -3.52 -4.21 -51.62
N PRO A 118 -2.54 -3.44 -52.13
CA PRO A 118 -2.53 -1.98 -52.00
C PRO A 118 -3.70 -1.33 -52.76
N SER A 119 -4.02 -1.83 -53.96
CA SER A 119 -5.11 -1.29 -54.78
C SER A 119 -6.48 -1.39 -54.11
N PHE A 120 -6.72 -2.45 -53.32
CA PHE A 120 -7.97 -2.61 -52.57
C PHE A 120 -8.02 -1.62 -51.41
N LEU A 121 -6.94 -1.52 -50.61
CA LEU A 121 -6.87 -0.63 -49.46
C LEU A 121 -6.92 0.85 -49.85
N GLU A 122 -6.26 1.25 -50.94
CA GLU A 122 -6.35 2.61 -51.50
C GLU A 122 -7.79 2.93 -51.95
N SER A 123 -8.46 1.99 -52.63
CA SER A 123 -9.85 2.18 -53.05
C SER A 123 -10.85 2.28 -51.89
N VAL A 124 -10.54 1.64 -50.75
CA VAL A 124 -11.32 1.77 -49.51
C VAL A 124 -11.03 3.10 -48.82
N ALA A 125 -9.76 3.50 -48.70
CA ALA A 125 -9.34 4.75 -48.08
C ALA A 125 -9.84 6.00 -48.84
N THR A 126 -10.00 5.90 -50.15
CA THR A 126 -10.55 6.97 -51.01
C THR A 126 -12.08 7.10 -50.94
N THR A 127 -12.77 6.24 -50.19
CA THR A 127 -14.23 6.31 -50.03
C THR A 127 -14.62 7.62 -49.29
N PRO A 128 -15.56 8.40 -49.82
CA PRO A 128 -15.88 9.72 -49.27
C PRO A 128 -16.41 9.61 -47.84
N GLY A 129 -15.72 10.27 -46.89
CA GLY A 129 -16.07 10.28 -45.47
C GLY A 129 -15.43 9.17 -44.62
N PHE A 130 -14.68 8.25 -45.22
CA PHE A 130 -14.03 7.13 -44.51
C PHE A 130 -13.03 7.59 -43.45
N LEU A 131 -12.20 8.60 -43.77
CA LEU A 131 -11.27 9.25 -42.84
C LEU A 131 -11.96 9.72 -41.54
N TYR A 132 -13.19 10.24 -41.64
CA TYR A 132 -13.91 10.77 -40.48
C TYR A 132 -14.68 9.69 -39.72
N ARG A 133 -15.14 8.64 -40.40
CA ARG A 133 -15.90 7.53 -39.79
C ARG A 133 -15.00 6.49 -39.11
N ARG A 134 -13.83 6.20 -39.69
CA ARG A 134 -12.83 5.27 -39.16
C ARG A 134 -11.41 5.85 -39.30
N PRO A 135 -11.09 6.90 -38.52
CA PRO A 135 -9.76 7.52 -38.55
C PRO A 135 -8.66 6.54 -38.12
N ASP A 136 -8.99 5.61 -37.23
CA ASP A 136 -8.16 4.49 -36.77
C ASP A 136 -7.68 3.61 -37.94
N LEU A 137 -8.62 3.17 -38.77
CA LEU A 137 -8.32 2.28 -39.89
C LEU A 137 -7.68 3.03 -41.06
N PHE A 138 -8.07 4.28 -41.31
CA PHE A 138 -7.47 5.14 -42.35
C PHE A 138 -5.99 5.41 -42.08
N ILE A 139 -5.62 5.75 -40.84
CA ILE A 139 -4.22 5.96 -40.46
C ILE A 139 -3.43 4.67 -40.60
N ALA A 140 -3.99 3.53 -40.15
CA ALA A 140 -3.31 2.24 -40.26
C ALA A 140 -3.10 1.81 -41.72
N ILE A 141 -4.09 2.01 -42.59
CA ILE A 141 -3.97 1.75 -44.03
C ILE A 141 -2.85 2.60 -44.64
N ASN A 142 -2.83 3.91 -44.37
CA ASN A 142 -1.81 4.80 -44.94
C ASN A 142 -0.40 4.48 -44.39
N GLN A 143 -0.27 4.10 -43.12
CA GLN A 143 1.01 3.65 -42.55
C GLN A 143 1.53 2.37 -43.22
N VAL A 144 0.65 1.38 -43.47
CA VAL A 144 1.00 0.13 -44.16
C VAL A 144 1.35 0.37 -45.64
N LEU A 145 0.66 1.31 -46.30
CA LEU A 145 0.95 1.69 -47.69
C LEU A 145 2.26 2.50 -47.83
N GLU A 146 2.57 3.39 -46.89
CA GLU A 146 3.80 4.21 -46.88
C GLU A 146 5.04 3.42 -46.48
N THR A 147 4.89 2.41 -45.61
CA THR A 147 6.00 1.57 -45.14
C THR A 147 5.70 0.09 -45.39
N SER A 148 6.16 -0.43 -46.53
CA SER A 148 6.08 -1.86 -46.86
C SER A 148 7.03 -2.67 -45.99
N VAL A 149 6.70 -2.87 -44.71
CA VAL A 149 7.46 -3.75 -43.83
C VAL A 149 6.90 -5.17 -43.99
N PRO A 150 7.65 -6.12 -44.55
CA PRO A 150 7.30 -7.52 -44.39
C PRO A 150 7.48 -7.84 -42.91
N VAL A 151 6.36 -8.08 -42.21
CA VAL A 151 6.39 -8.60 -40.84
C VAL A 151 6.82 -10.07 -40.93
N ASP A 152 8.12 -10.29 -41.11
CA ASP A 152 8.77 -11.61 -41.16
C ASP A 152 8.75 -12.22 -39.76
N SER A 153 7.57 -12.66 -39.29
CA SER A 153 7.33 -13.58 -38.16
C SER A 153 5.84 -13.66 -37.73
N TYR A 154 4.88 -13.30 -38.58
CA TYR A 154 3.45 -13.52 -38.26
C TYR A 154 2.94 -14.81 -38.90
N VAL A 155 2.64 -15.84 -38.10
CA VAL A 155 1.94 -17.04 -38.59
C VAL A 155 0.52 -16.61 -39.00
N SER A 156 0.32 -16.41 -40.30
CA SER A 156 -0.94 -15.96 -40.95
C SER A 156 -2.17 -16.78 -40.56
N ARG A 157 -1.97 -17.99 -40.04
CA ARG A 157 -3.02 -18.98 -39.72
C ARG A 157 -3.94 -18.55 -38.57
N ASN A 158 -3.49 -17.63 -37.72
CA ASN A 158 -4.14 -17.31 -36.44
C ASN A 158 -4.70 -15.88 -36.37
N HIS A 159 -4.65 -15.10 -37.45
CA HIS A 159 -5.23 -13.75 -37.45
C HIS A 159 -6.74 -13.82 -37.67
N PHE A 160 -7.55 -13.31 -36.75
CA PHE A 160 -8.97 -13.08 -37.01
C PHE A 160 -9.48 -11.88 -36.18
N ALA A 161 -10.09 -10.89 -36.84
CA ALA A 161 -10.63 -9.67 -36.26
C ALA A 161 -12.18 -9.70 -36.25
N ILE A 162 -12.76 -9.74 -35.05
CA ILE A 162 -14.22 -9.69 -34.88
C ILE A 162 -14.67 -8.22 -35.02
N PRO A 163 -15.67 -7.89 -35.87
CA PRO A 163 -16.17 -6.53 -35.96
C PRO A 163 -16.77 -6.06 -34.63
N THR A 164 -16.14 -5.09 -33.96
CA THR A 164 -16.63 -4.50 -32.70
C THR A 164 -17.21 -3.10 -32.89
N PRO A 165 -18.30 -2.72 -32.19
CA PRO A 165 -18.82 -1.36 -32.23
C PRO A 165 -17.87 -0.36 -31.55
N PRO A 166 -17.78 0.89 -32.04
CA PRO A 166 -16.82 1.88 -31.55
C PRO A 166 -17.13 2.33 -30.11
N ARG A 167 -16.09 2.52 -29.28
CA ARG A 167 -16.19 3.09 -27.93
C ARG A 167 -15.34 4.37 -27.81
N PRO A 168 -15.82 5.42 -27.12
CA PRO A 168 -15.05 6.65 -26.89
C PRO A 168 -14.08 6.50 -25.71
N PHE A 169 -12.94 7.21 -25.77
CA PHE A 169 -11.85 7.18 -24.78
C PHE A 169 -11.51 8.57 -24.21
N GLN A 170 -11.04 8.60 -22.96
CA GLN A 170 -10.60 9.76 -22.16
C GLN A 170 -9.13 9.64 -21.72
N ILE A 171 -8.47 10.79 -21.50
CA ILE A 171 -7.01 10.94 -21.30
C ILE A 171 -6.66 11.23 -19.82
N PRO A 172 -5.86 10.39 -19.14
CA PRO A 172 -5.30 10.72 -17.81
C PRO A 172 -3.96 11.50 -17.88
N ALA A 173 -3.56 12.16 -16.78
CA ALA A 173 -2.27 12.85 -16.60
C ALA A 173 -1.34 11.95 -15.75
N LYS A 174 0.01 11.91 -15.86
CA LYS A 174 0.99 13.01 -15.81
C LYS A 174 1.72 13.14 -14.47
N PRO A 175 2.34 12.11 -13.84
CA PRO A 175 3.18 12.32 -12.67
C PRO A 175 4.59 12.81 -13.05
N HIS A 176 5.11 13.79 -12.32
CA HIS A 176 6.48 14.30 -12.41
C HIS A 176 7.40 13.60 -11.39
N PHE A 177 8.63 13.28 -11.80
CA PHE A 177 9.68 12.78 -10.91
C PHE A 177 10.89 13.72 -10.92
N ASN A 178 11.45 14.01 -9.74
CA ASN A 178 12.69 14.80 -9.56
C ASN A 178 13.91 13.88 -9.54
N LEU A 179 14.96 14.26 -10.28
CA LEU A 179 16.18 13.49 -10.46
C LEU A 179 17.41 14.21 -9.89
N LEU A 180 18.43 13.44 -9.49
CA LEU A 180 19.72 13.94 -9.06
C LEU A 180 20.62 14.26 -10.27
N PRO A 181 21.42 15.34 -10.23
CA PRO A 181 22.25 15.79 -11.35
C PRO A 181 23.46 14.88 -11.59
N ILE A 182 23.87 14.75 -12.85
CA ILE A 182 25.05 13.98 -13.26
C ILE A 182 26.30 14.85 -13.13
N SER A 183 27.41 14.28 -12.66
CA SER A 183 28.70 14.94 -12.51
C SER A 183 29.23 15.50 -13.84
N LYS A 184 29.49 16.80 -13.90
CA LYS A 184 30.03 17.51 -15.07
C LYS A 184 31.46 17.06 -15.40
N SER A 185 31.78 16.91 -16.69
CA SER A 185 33.18 16.79 -17.10
C SER A 185 33.87 18.17 -17.01
N PRO A 186 35.15 18.25 -16.59
CA PRO A 186 35.84 19.51 -16.32
C PRO A 186 36.18 20.35 -17.58
N HIS A 187 35.90 19.84 -18.78
CA HIS A 187 36.22 20.50 -20.06
C HIS A 187 34.97 20.95 -20.85
N GLU A 188 33.77 20.82 -20.29
CA GLU A 188 32.54 21.21 -20.98
C GLU A 188 32.29 22.73 -20.93
N PRO A 189 31.89 23.36 -22.06
CA PRO A 189 31.55 24.77 -22.09
C PRO A 189 30.33 25.06 -21.18
N PRO A 190 30.22 26.27 -20.61
CA PRO A 190 29.11 26.62 -19.74
C PRO A 190 27.78 26.48 -20.48
N MET A 191 26.84 25.79 -19.83
CA MET A 191 25.54 25.45 -20.41
C MET A 191 24.69 26.71 -20.58
N LYS A 192 24.19 26.96 -21.79
CA LYS A 192 23.33 28.11 -22.11
C LYS A 192 21.90 27.93 -21.57
N ALA A 193 21.20 29.04 -21.36
CA ALA A 193 19.94 29.05 -20.62
C ALA A 193 18.72 28.57 -21.42
N THR A 194 18.71 28.74 -22.74
CA THR A 194 17.59 28.38 -23.61
C THR A 194 17.93 27.21 -24.55
N LEU A 195 16.94 26.36 -24.85
CA LEU A 195 17.12 25.20 -25.74
C LEU A 195 17.62 25.62 -27.14
N GLU A 196 17.13 26.74 -27.65
CA GLU A 196 17.50 27.27 -28.98
C GLU A 196 18.99 27.66 -29.03
N GLU A 197 19.50 28.31 -27.98
CA GLU A 197 20.91 28.67 -27.85
C GLU A 197 21.83 27.45 -27.72
N VAL A 198 21.37 26.40 -27.04
CA VAL A 198 22.09 25.13 -26.89
C VAL A 198 22.17 24.41 -28.22
N VAL A 199 21.06 24.34 -28.97
CA VAL A 199 21.02 23.74 -30.31
C VAL A 199 21.91 24.51 -31.29
N GLN A 200 21.86 25.84 -31.28
CA GLN A 200 22.73 26.68 -32.12
C GLN A 200 24.23 26.48 -31.80
N GLN A 201 24.58 26.37 -30.53
CA GLN A 201 25.96 26.10 -30.12
C GLN A 201 26.39 24.68 -30.48
N ALA A 202 25.50 23.70 -30.40
CA ALA A 202 25.76 22.32 -30.78
C ALA A 202 26.09 22.19 -32.29
N TYR A 203 25.48 23.01 -33.16
CA TYR A 203 25.84 23.05 -34.59
C TYR A 203 27.27 23.55 -34.86
N LEU A 204 27.87 24.29 -33.93
CA LEU A 204 29.24 24.81 -34.04
C LEU A 204 30.30 23.83 -33.51
N MET A 205 29.90 22.70 -32.93
CA MET A 205 30.80 21.70 -32.35
C MET A 205 31.06 20.53 -33.30
N GLN A 206 32.19 19.84 -33.12
CA GLN A 206 32.46 18.55 -33.78
C GLN A 206 31.46 17.47 -33.33
N GLU A 207 31.16 16.48 -34.17
CA GLU A 207 30.03 15.55 -33.97
C GLU A 207 30.04 14.79 -32.63
N GLU A 208 31.22 14.39 -32.15
CA GLU A 208 31.37 13.65 -30.89
C GLU A 208 31.06 14.55 -29.68
N HIS A 209 31.61 15.76 -29.66
CA HIS A 209 31.36 16.76 -28.61
C HIS A 209 29.92 17.29 -28.68
N ARG A 210 29.35 17.40 -29.88
CA ARG A 210 27.95 17.78 -30.12
C ARG A 210 26.98 16.83 -29.43
N ARG A 211 27.18 15.51 -29.56
CA ARG A 211 26.29 14.51 -28.93
C ARG A 211 26.39 14.56 -27.40
N HIS A 212 27.60 14.59 -26.85
CA HIS A 212 27.81 14.66 -25.40
C HIS A 212 27.23 15.94 -24.79
N TYR A 213 27.40 17.10 -25.44
CA TYR A 213 26.85 18.38 -25.00
C TYR A 213 25.31 18.40 -25.00
N LEU A 214 24.67 17.81 -26.02
CA LEU A 214 23.21 17.71 -26.07
C LEU A 214 22.67 16.73 -25.02
N ILE A 215 23.37 15.61 -24.78
CA ILE A 215 22.98 14.63 -23.76
C ILE A 215 23.15 15.21 -22.35
N SER A 216 24.24 15.94 -22.08
CA SER A 216 24.46 16.59 -20.77
C SER A 216 23.42 17.68 -20.49
N TYR A 217 22.94 18.37 -21.53
CA TYR A 217 21.78 19.26 -21.41
C TYR A 217 20.49 18.50 -21.05
N VAL A 218 20.17 17.43 -21.76
CA VAL A 218 18.96 16.62 -21.55
C VAL A 218 18.86 16.04 -20.15
N LEU A 219 20.00 15.62 -19.58
CA LEU A 219 20.06 14.99 -18.26
C LEU A 219 20.03 16.01 -17.11
N ASN A 220 20.51 17.24 -17.33
CA ASN A 220 20.65 18.25 -16.27
C ASN A 220 19.64 19.41 -16.36
N SER A 221 18.83 19.50 -17.42
CA SER A 221 17.82 20.55 -17.60
C SER A 221 16.41 20.09 -17.18
N PRO A 222 15.58 20.99 -16.63
CA PRO A 222 14.17 20.70 -16.41
C PRO A 222 13.44 20.52 -17.75
N ILE A 223 12.52 19.55 -17.80
CA ILE A 223 11.79 19.19 -19.01
C ILE A 223 10.82 20.31 -19.39
N PRO A 224 10.89 20.88 -20.61
CA PRO A 224 9.96 21.91 -21.07
C PRO A 224 8.54 21.39 -21.24
N ASP A 225 7.54 22.22 -20.94
CA ASP A 225 6.13 21.80 -21.07
C ASP A 225 5.63 21.75 -22.50
N ILE A 226 6.11 22.67 -23.36
CA ILE A 226 5.69 22.79 -24.76
C ILE A 226 6.88 23.21 -25.62
N LEU A 227 7.13 22.49 -26.72
CA LEU A 227 8.12 22.85 -27.76
C LEU A 227 7.40 23.21 -29.07
N ARG A 228 7.75 24.36 -29.66
CA ARG A 228 7.16 24.82 -30.94
C ARG A 228 7.66 24.00 -32.13
N GLU A 229 8.96 23.68 -32.19
CA GLU A 229 9.57 22.84 -33.22
C GLU A 229 10.52 21.82 -32.58
N ALA A 230 10.51 20.58 -33.08
CA ALA A 230 11.37 19.52 -32.59
C ALA A 230 12.72 19.55 -33.34
N PRO A 231 13.84 19.92 -32.70
CA PRO A 231 15.14 19.89 -33.34
C PRO A 231 15.56 18.45 -33.68
N LYS A 232 15.66 18.13 -34.98
CA LYS A 232 15.99 16.78 -35.48
C LYS A 232 17.32 16.24 -34.92
N VAL A 233 18.31 17.12 -34.75
CA VAL A 233 19.65 16.77 -34.23
C VAL A 233 19.59 16.31 -32.77
N LEU A 234 18.69 16.90 -31.98
CA LEU A 234 18.49 16.50 -30.59
C LEU A 234 17.78 15.14 -30.51
N LEU A 235 16.75 14.93 -31.34
CA LEU A 235 16.04 13.65 -31.40
C LEU A 235 16.97 12.50 -31.80
N GLU A 236 17.85 12.73 -32.79
CA GLU A 236 18.86 11.75 -33.22
C GLU A 236 19.83 11.42 -32.07
N ALA A 237 20.41 12.42 -31.41
CA ALA A 237 21.36 12.23 -30.33
C ALA A 237 20.74 11.43 -29.16
N ILE A 238 19.51 11.73 -28.79
CA ILE A 238 18.79 11.06 -27.69
C ILE A 238 18.44 9.61 -28.08
N CYS A 239 17.98 9.36 -29.31
CA CYS A 239 17.66 7.99 -29.77
C CYS A 239 18.91 7.10 -29.84
N VAL A 240 20.04 7.65 -30.30
CA VAL A 240 21.33 6.94 -30.30
C VAL A 240 21.80 6.64 -28.88
N TYR A 241 21.64 7.60 -27.96
CA TYR A 241 21.99 7.40 -26.56
C TYR A 241 21.10 6.36 -25.86
N ALA A 242 19.79 6.34 -26.16
CA ALA A 242 18.87 5.31 -25.67
C ALA A 242 19.29 3.90 -26.12
N LYS A 243 19.64 3.74 -27.40
CA LYS A 243 20.21 2.48 -27.93
C LYS A 243 21.52 2.11 -27.26
N HIS A 244 22.40 3.08 -27.00
CA HIS A 244 23.67 2.85 -26.32
C HIS A 244 23.47 2.40 -24.87
N LEU A 245 22.54 3.00 -24.12
CA LEU A 245 22.22 2.58 -22.75
C LEU A 245 21.65 1.16 -22.70
N ILE A 246 20.75 0.82 -23.63
CA ILE A 246 20.19 -0.53 -23.72
C ILE A 246 21.28 -1.52 -24.18
N SER A 247 22.13 -1.15 -25.14
CA SER A 247 23.27 -1.95 -25.57
C SER A 247 24.26 -2.18 -24.44
N ASN A 248 24.53 -1.19 -23.58
CA ASN A 248 25.39 -1.35 -22.42
C ASN A 248 24.78 -2.29 -21.39
N ALA A 249 23.47 -2.16 -21.14
CA ALA A 249 22.74 -3.13 -20.33
C ALA A 249 22.85 -4.56 -20.89
N ILE A 250 22.92 -4.71 -22.22
CA ILE A 250 23.12 -6.00 -22.91
C ILE A 250 24.57 -6.50 -22.82
N THR A 251 25.58 -5.66 -23.09
CA THR A 251 27.00 -6.06 -23.09
C THR A 251 27.52 -6.43 -21.72
N ASP A 252 27.00 -5.79 -20.67
CA ASP A 252 27.26 -6.18 -19.27
C ASP A 252 26.58 -7.52 -18.89
N GLY A 253 25.75 -8.08 -19.77
CA GLY A 253 24.89 -9.24 -19.54
C GLY A 253 25.25 -10.54 -20.24
N LYS A 254 26.24 -10.58 -21.15
CA LYS A 254 26.71 -11.87 -21.68
C LYS A 254 27.63 -12.55 -20.65
N GLY A 255 27.01 -13.25 -19.70
CA GLY A 255 27.66 -14.29 -18.89
C GLY A 255 27.71 -14.07 -17.38
N VAL A 256 27.29 -12.93 -16.84
CA VAL A 256 27.25 -12.69 -15.38
C VAL A 256 26.03 -11.86 -15.01
N LEU A 257 25.22 -12.35 -14.06
CA LEU A 257 24.13 -11.62 -13.42
C LEU A 257 24.68 -10.36 -12.73
N ARG A 258 24.56 -9.19 -13.37
CA ARG A 258 25.06 -7.92 -12.84
C ARG A 258 23.92 -6.93 -12.65
N TRP A 259 23.59 -6.65 -11.38
CA TRP A 259 22.59 -5.65 -10.94
C TRP A 259 22.92 -4.20 -11.32
N GLU A 260 24.03 -3.97 -12.03
CA GLU A 260 24.48 -2.66 -12.51
C GLU A 260 23.52 -2.04 -13.54
N ARG A 261 22.68 -2.86 -14.18
CA ARG A 261 21.66 -2.44 -15.14
C ARG A 261 20.63 -1.47 -14.55
N CYS A 262 20.28 -1.62 -13.28
CA CYS A 262 19.30 -0.75 -12.62
C CYS A 262 19.79 0.71 -12.46
N SER A 263 21.09 0.97 -12.61
CA SER A 263 21.64 2.33 -12.60
C SER A 263 21.18 3.16 -13.79
N TYR A 264 20.84 2.51 -14.91
CA TYR A 264 20.39 3.17 -16.13
C TYR A 264 18.89 3.52 -16.12
N HIS A 265 18.09 2.97 -15.20
CA HIS A 265 16.63 3.15 -15.18
C HIS A 265 16.21 4.63 -15.12
N LEU A 266 16.89 5.43 -14.30
CA LEU A 266 16.60 6.84 -14.13
C LEU A 266 16.87 7.64 -15.40
N GLN A 267 18.00 7.35 -16.05
CA GLN A 267 18.42 7.96 -17.31
C GLN A 267 17.50 7.55 -18.46
N LEU A 268 17.16 6.25 -18.55
CA LEU A 268 16.23 5.72 -19.56
C LEU A 268 14.85 6.35 -19.45
N HIS A 269 14.32 6.52 -18.24
CA HIS A 269 13.03 7.18 -18.03
C HIS A 269 13.07 8.65 -18.49
N GLN A 270 14.10 9.41 -18.11
CA GLN A 270 14.26 10.82 -18.50
C GLN A 270 14.40 10.98 -20.02
N ILE A 271 15.21 10.14 -20.65
CA ILE A 271 15.38 10.09 -22.12
C ILE A 271 14.05 9.75 -22.78
N GLY A 272 13.31 8.78 -22.24
CA GLY A 272 11.97 8.44 -22.70
C GLY A 272 11.07 9.67 -22.77
N ILE A 273 11.00 10.48 -21.68
CA ILE A 273 10.17 11.70 -21.64
C ILE A 273 10.56 12.68 -22.77
N TRP A 274 11.86 12.87 -23.01
CA TRP A 274 12.35 13.75 -24.08
C TRP A 274 12.05 13.22 -25.48
N ILE A 275 12.20 11.90 -25.73
CA ILE A 275 11.81 11.29 -27.01
C ILE A 275 10.31 11.47 -27.22
N GLY A 276 9.50 11.24 -26.19
CA GLY A 276 8.03 11.42 -26.23
C GLY A 276 7.65 12.87 -26.56
N LEU A 277 8.30 13.83 -25.90
CA LEU A 277 8.10 15.26 -26.12
C LEU A 277 8.46 15.69 -27.56
N LEU A 278 9.53 15.13 -28.14
CA LEU A 278 10.02 15.48 -29.49
C LEU A 278 9.33 14.70 -30.62
N SER A 279 8.56 13.65 -30.34
CA SER A 279 7.89 12.81 -31.34
C SER A 279 6.37 12.72 -31.13
N ILE A 280 5.91 11.74 -30.36
CA ILE A 280 4.48 11.37 -30.24
C ILE A 280 3.60 12.41 -29.55
N SER A 281 4.18 13.46 -28.96
CA SER A 281 3.43 14.58 -28.38
C SER A 281 2.68 15.41 -29.44
N ARG A 282 3.24 15.53 -30.64
CA ARG A 282 2.72 16.38 -31.74
C ARG A 282 2.86 15.78 -33.14
N GLY A 283 3.54 14.64 -33.30
CA GLY A 283 3.87 14.06 -34.60
C GLY A 283 3.94 12.53 -34.61
N PRO A 284 4.47 11.95 -35.70
CA PRO A 284 4.67 10.50 -35.82
C PRO A 284 5.69 9.99 -34.78
N PRO A 285 5.73 8.67 -34.50
CA PRO A 285 6.81 8.09 -33.70
C PRO A 285 8.17 8.39 -34.34
N PRO A 286 9.28 8.26 -33.59
CA PRO A 286 10.61 8.41 -34.15
C PRO A 286 10.76 7.53 -35.40
N PRO A 287 11.44 8.02 -36.46
CA PRO A 287 11.71 7.21 -37.63
C PRO A 287 12.31 5.86 -37.24
N LEU A 288 11.83 4.77 -37.84
CA LEU A 288 12.20 3.40 -37.45
C LEU A 288 13.72 3.15 -37.50
N TYR A 289 14.44 3.83 -38.40
CA TYR A 289 15.90 3.76 -38.47
C TYR A 289 16.60 4.41 -37.25
N TYR A 290 15.98 5.42 -36.62
CA TYR A 290 16.46 6.01 -35.37
C TYR A 290 16.09 5.18 -34.14
N LEU A 291 14.84 4.77 -33.99
CA LEU A 291 14.40 3.91 -32.88
C LEU A 291 13.06 3.24 -33.21
N ASP A 292 13.07 1.93 -33.38
CA ASP A 292 11.84 1.13 -33.52
C ASP A 292 11.49 0.50 -32.16
N MET A 293 10.42 0.99 -31.53
CA MET A 293 9.98 0.54 -30.22
C MET A 293 9.47 -0.91 -30.21
N HIS A 294 8.83 -1.36 -31.28
CA HIS A 294 8.32 -2.73 -31.37
C HIS A 294 9.46 -3.74 -31.54
N LYS A 295 10.44 -3.39 -32.39
CA LYS A 295 11.65 -4.19 -32.56
C LYS A 295 12.50 -4.19 -31.29
N LEU A 296 12.64 -3.04 -30.64
CA LEU A 296 13.37 -2.90 -29.38
C LEU A 296 12.78 -3.79 -28.27
N LEU A 297 11.46 -3.82 -28.11
CA LEU A 297 10.80 -4.71 -27.15
C LEU A 297 11.01 -6.20 -27.47
N LYS A 298 10.96 -6.57 -28.74
CA LYS A 298 11.19 -7.98 -29.14
C LYS A 298 12.64 -8.40 -28.98
N GLU A 299 13.58 -7.51 -29.30
CA GLU A 299 15.01 -7.75 -29.08
C GLU A 299 15.33 -7.77 -27.58
N SER A 300 14.69 -6.93 -26.77
CA SER A 300 14.92 -6.92 -25.32
C SER A 300 14.45 -8.20 -24.63
N ILE A 301 13.37 -8.82 -25.09
CA ILE A 301 12.94 -10.16 -24.62
C ILE A 301 14.02 -11.21 -24.91
N ARG A 302 14.59 -11.21 -26.13
CA ARG A 302 15.64 -12.17 -26.52
C ARG A 302 16.96 -11.95 -25.76
N LEU A 303 17.22 -10.72 -25.34
CA LEU A 303 18.48 -10.31 -24.73
C LEU A 303 18.39 -10.22 -23.19
N GLY A 304 17.20 -10.43 -22.61
CA GLY A 304 16.98 -10.37 -21.18
C GLY A 304 17.12 -8.97 -20.59
N CYS A 305 16.65 -7.93 -21.30
CA CYS A 305 16.64 -6.54 -20.84
C CYS A 305 15.26 -5.89 -21.04
N PHE A 306 14.21 -6.68 -20.89
CA PHE A 306 12.83 -6.25 -21.13
C PHE A 306 12.44 -5.14 -20.16
N GLN A 307 12.84 -5.23 -18.89
CA GLN A 307 12.55 -4.22 -17.86
C GLN A 307 13.02 -2.82 -18.27
N GLU A 308 14.25 -2.70 -18.77
CA GLU A 308 14.85 -1.43 -19.18
C GLU A 308 14.10 -0.82 -20.36
N ALA A 309 13.62 -1.66 -21.29
CA ALA A 309 12.80 -1.22 -22.41
C ALA A 309 11.41 -0.74 -21.97
N VAL A 310 10.78 -1.39 -20.98
CA VAL A 310 9.51 -0.96 -20.40
C VAL A 310 9.65 0.41 -19.71
N ILE A 311 10.75 0.64 -18.98
CA ILE A 311 11.00 1.92 -18.30
C ILE A 311 11.18 3.06 -19.30
N LEU A 312 11.90 2.82 -20.40
CA LEU A 312 12.01 3.77 -21.51
C LEU A 312 10.63 4.09 -22.12
N LEU A 313 9.78 3.07 -22.29
CA LEU A 313 8.43 3.23 -22.82
C LEU A 313 7.51 4.02 -21.90
N THR A 314 7.60 3.81 -20.59
CA THR A 314 6.85 4.60 -19.60
C THR A 314 7.21 6.09 -19.69
N GLY A 315 8.50 6.41 -19.82
CA GLY A 315 8.94 7.78 -20.10
C GLY A 315 8.42 8.30 -21.43
N TYR A 316 8.53 7.51 -22.50
CA TYR A 316 8.09 7.86 -23.86
C TYR A 316 6.59 8.19 -23.93
N TYR A 317 5.74 7.32 -23.38
CA TYR A 317 4.29 7.50 -23.39
C TYR A 317 3.79 8.55 -22.40
N SER A 318 4.61 8.94 -21.41
CA SER A 318 4.26 10.04 -20.51
C SER A 318 3.89 11.30 -21.30
N ARG A 319 4.56 11.63 -22.42
CA ARG A 319 4.29 12.83 -23.22
C ARG A 319 3.45 12.58 -24.49
N ALA A 320 2.82 11.39 -24.63
CA ALA A 320 2.01 11.02 -25.78
C ALA A 320 0.79 11.93 -26.02
N SER A 321 0.45 12.14 -27.30
CA SER A 321 -0.83 12.74 -27.71
C SER A 321 -1.98 11.73 -27.61
N SER A 322 -3.22 12.22 -27.62
CA SER A 322 -4.43 11.40 -27.61
C SER A 322 -4.53 10.42 -28.79
N ILE A 323 -3.83 10.70 -29.90
CA ILE A 323 -3.77 9.84 -31.09
C ILE A 323 -3.18 8.46 -30.76
N TYR A 324 -2.25 8.38 -29.80
CA TYR A 324 -1.60 7.12 -29.39
C TYR A 324 -2.30 6.43 -28.22
N GLN A 325 -3.48 6.90 -27.83
CA GLN A 325 -4.32 6.16 -26.88
C GLN A 325 -5.06 5.03 -27.59
N LEU A 326 -5.59 4.10 -26.81
CA LEU A 326 -6.39 3.00 -27.35
C LEU A 326 -7.64 3.57 -28.05
N PRO A 327 -8.04 3.03 -29.22
CA PRO A 327 -7.64 1.74 -29.81
C PRO A 327 -6.50 1.82 -30.85
N ASN A 328 -5.50 2.70 -30.70
CA ASN A 328 -4.39 2.81 -31.66
C ASN A 328 -3.63 1.47 -31.82
N PRO A 329 -3.48 0.94 -33.05
CA PRO A 329 -2.82 -0.34 -33.31
C PRO A 329 -1.33 -0.35 -32.91
N TYR A 330 -0.64 0.79 -32.99
CA TYR A 330 0.74 0.94 -32.53
C TYR A 330 0.85 0.72 -31.01
N THR A 331 -0.08 1.27 -30.23
CA THR A 331 -0.09 1.10 -28.77
C THR A 331 -0.61 -0.28 -28.37
N ALA A 332 -1.63 -0.79 -29.06
CA ALA A 332 -2.14 -2.15 -28.86
C ALA A 332 -1.05 -3.20 -29.14
N GLY A 333 -0.25 -3.03 -30.19
CA GLY A 333 0.86 -3.94 -30.52
C GLY A 333 1.95 -3.99 -29.45
N LEU A 334 2.26 -2.87 -28.79
CA LEU A 334 3.19 -2.85 -27.65
C LEU A 334 2.60 -3.56 -26.42
N LEU A 335 1.31 -3.32 -26.13
CA LEU A 335 0.61 -3.96 -25.02
C LEU A 335 0.46 -5.48 -25.21
N GLU A 336 0.24 -5.96 -26.44
CA GLU A 336 0.21 -7.40 -26.75
C GLU A 336 1.55 -8.07 -26.45
N ILE A 337 2.67 -7.42 -26.80
CA ILE A 337 4.01 -7.93 -26.50
C ILE A 337 4.23 -7.97 -24.98
N MET A 338 3.80 -6.94 -24.25
CA MET A 338 3.93 -6.86 -22.79
C MET A 338 3.05 -7.89 -22.06
N ALA A 339 1.80 -8.07 -22.51
CA ALA A 339 0.87 -9.06 -21.96
C ALA A 339 1.39 -10.50 -22.15
N ALA A 340 2.05 -10.76 -23.28
CA ALA A 340 2.66 -12.05 -23.56
C ALA A 340 3.81 -12.39 -22.60
N VAL A 341 4.60 -11.39 -22.18
CA VAL A 341 5.69 -11.57 -21.21
C VAL A 341 5.15 -11.76 -19.80
N VAL A 342 4.23 -10.91 -19.34
CA VAL A 342 3.65 -10.97 -17.99
C VAL A 342 2.94 -12.29 -17.71
N ASN A 343 2.35 -12.93 -18.72
CA ASN A 343 1.70 -14.24 -18.56
C ASN A 343 2.65 -15.43 -18.70
N PHE A 344 3.95 -15.20 -18.90
CA PHE A 344 4.96 -16.26 -18.91
C PHE A 344 5.35 -16.65 -17.47
N PRO A 345 5.33 -17.95 -17.12
CA PRO A 345 5.56 -18.40 -15.75
C PRO A 345 7.02 -18.17 -15.34
N GLY A 346 7.23 -17.46 -14.23
CA GLY A 346 8.56 -17.19 -13.69
C GLY A 346 9.19 -15.87 -14.12
N VAL A 347 8.44 -14.94 -14.72
CA VAL A 347 8.89 -13.55 -14.93
C VAL A 347 8.98 -12.79 -13.61
N ARG A 348 9.99 -11.93 -13.47
CA ARG A 348 10.24 -11.20 -12.22
C ARG A 348 9.13 -10.23 -11.85
N HIS A 349 8.78 -10.18 -10.56
CA HIS A 349 7.73 -9.31 -10.02
C HIS A 349 7.90 -7.81 -10.33
N ASP A 350 9.12 -7.30 -10.41
CA ASP A 350 9.36 -5.89 -10.73
C ASP A 350 9.09 -5.55 -12.20
N ILE A 351 9.15 -6.54 -13.09
CA ILE A 351 8.68 -6.42 -14.48
C ILE A 351 7.15 -6.39 -14.50
N HIS A 352 6.48 -7.23 -13.71
CA HIS A 352 5.02 -7.16 -13.55
C HIS A 352 4.57 -5.77 -13.09
N GLN A 353 5.18 -5.24 -12.03
CA GLN A 353 4.88 -3.88 -11.54
C GLN A 353 5.14 -2.81 -12.61
N ALA A 354 6.24 -2.91 -13.36
CA ALA A 354 6.56 -1.94 -14.41
C ALA A 354 5.53 -1.96 -15.55
N VAL A 355 5.06 -3.14 -15.95
CA VAL A 355 4.02 -3.30 -16.98
C VAL A 355 2.65 -2.85 -16.47
N ASP A 356 2.29 -3.15 -15.22
CA ASP A 356 1.04 -2.70 -14.60
C ASP A 356 1.02 -1.16 -14.44
N ASN A 357 2.15 -0.56 -14.08
CA ASN A 357 2.32 0.90 -14.07
C ASN A 357 2.16 1.51 -15.47
N PHE A 358 2.64 0.84 -16.52
CA PHE A 358 2.44 1.28 -17.91
C PHE A 358 0.98 1.12 -18.35
N ALA A 359 0.33 0.00 -18.02
CA ALA A 359 -1.05 -0.28 -18.37
C ALA A 359 -2.04 0.68 -17.66
N SER A 360 -1.78 1.00 -16.39
CA SER A 360 -2.52 2.00 -15.62
C SER A 360 -2.35 3.42 -16.18
N MET A 361 -1.17 3.79 -16.69
CA MET A 361 -0.98 5.06 -17.41
C MET A 361 -1.89 5.19 -18.65
N LEU A 362 -2.26 4.05 -19.27
CA LEU A 362 -3.16 3.99 -20.42
C LEU A 362 -4.62 3.67 -20.03
N ASN A 363 -4.95 3.64 -18.73
CA ASN A 363 -6.27 3.28 -18.20
C ASN A 363 -6.78 1.90 -18.68
N THR A 364 -5.89 0.91 -18.75
CA THR A 364 -6.27 -0.45 -19.18
C THR A 364 -5.67 -1.55 -18.33
N ASN A 365 -6.31 -2.73 -18.39
CA ASN A 365 -5.77 -3.94 -17.81
C ASN A 365 -4.99 -4.70 -18.89
N ILE A 366 -3.74 -5.05 -18.58
CA ILE A 366 -2.84 -5.76 -19.48
C ILE A 366 -3.40 -7.12 -19.93
N GLN A 367 -4.23 -7.76 -19.08
CA GLN A 367 -4.81 -9.08 -19.36
C GLN A 367 -5.76 -9.07 -20.57
N PHE A 368 -6.35 -7.93 -20.94
CA PHE A 368 -7.20 -7.83 -22.12
C PHE A 368 -6.44 -7.94 -23.44
N PHE A 369 -5.10 -7.82 -23.40
CA PHE A 369 -4.22 -7.86 -24.57
C PHE A 369 -3.42 -9.17 -24.65
N TYR A 370 -3.72 -10.16 -23.78
CA TYR A 370 -3.12 -11.48 -23.86
C TYR A 370 -3.75 -12.30 -24.99
N ASN A 371 -3.19 -12.12 -26.18
CA ASN A 371 -3.61 -12.84 -27.37
C ASN A 371 -2.62 -13.95 -27.76
N ARG A 372 -1.37 -13.90 -27.25
CA ARG A 372 -0.27 -14.78 -27.68
C ARG A 372 0.72 -15.06 -26.55
N PRO A 373 1.24 -16.30 -26.43
CA PRO A 373 2.43 -16.58 -25.64
C PRO A 373 3.71 -16.18 -26.40
N VAL A 374 4.73 -15.73 -25.68
CA VAL A 374 6.08 -15.48 -26.21
C VAL A 374 7.06 -16.44 -25.52
N ASP A 375 7.94 -17.07 -26.30
CA ASP A 375 9.00 -17.91 -25.77
C ASP A 375 10.14 -17.04 -25.24
N ILE A 376 10.29 -17.02 -23.92
CA ILE A 376 11.38 -16.33 -23.23
C ILE A 376 12.48 -17.35 -22.93
N ASP A 377 13.74 -17.00 -23.20
CA ASP A 377 14.87 -17.85 -22.81
C ASP A 377 14.87 -17.99 -21.28
N PRO A 378 14.77 -19.21 -20.73
CA PRO A 378 14.81 -19.41 -19.28
C PRO A 378 16.11 -18.92 -18.65
N THR A 379 17.20 -18.81 -19.42
CA THR A 379 18.48 -18.24 -18.95
C THR A 379 18.49 -16.71 -18.88
N SER A 380 17.43 -16.04 -19.32
CA SER A 380 17.35 -14.57 -19.37
C SER A 380 17.23 -13.94 -17.98
N PHE A 381 17.75 -12.72 -17.83
CA PHE A 381 17.72 -11.95 -16.58
C PHE A 381 16.31 -11.46 -16.18
N ASP A 382 15.38 -11.48 -17.14
CA ASP A 382 13.98 -11.11 -16.95
C ASP A 382 13.20 -12.21 -16.21
N MET A 383 13.78 -13.42 -16.10
CA MET A 383 13.25 -14.57 -15.38
C MET A 383 13.77 -14.64 -13.94
N HIS A 384 12.97 -15.22 -13.05
CA HIS A 384 13.38 -15.56 -11.69
C HIS A 384 14.52 -16.58 -11.71
N ALA A 385 15.61 -16.29 -10.99
CA ALA A 385 16.72 -17.22 -10.84
C ALA A 385 16.40 -18.27 -9.75
N VAL A 386 16.55 -19.56 -10.09
CA VAL A 386 16.43 -20.69 -9.15
C VAL A 386 17.83 -21.15 -8.73
N PHE A 387 18.01 -21.45 -7.45
CA PHE A 387 19.30 -21.94 -6.94
C PHE A 387 19.54 -23.40 -7.36
N GLN A 388 20.64 -23.65 -8.07
CA GLN A 388 21.19 -25.00 -8.24
C GLN A 388 22.68 -25.04 -7.89
N VAL A 389 23.10 -26.15 -7.29
CA VAL A 389 24.49 -26.42 -6.93
C VAL A 389 25.13 -27.19 -8.09
N ASP A 390 26.15 -26.60 -8.71
CA ASP A 390 26.97 -27.26 -9.71
C ASP A 390 27.95 -28.24 -9.02
N PRO A 391 28.01 -29.52 -9.40
CA PRO A 391 28.84 -30.52 -8.72
C PRO A 391 30.35 -30.28 -8.85
N ASP A 392 30.81 -29.54 -9.87
CA ASP A 392 32.24 -29.42 -10.17
C ASP A 392 32.88 -28.10 -9.71
N THR A 393 32.12 -27.00 -9.66
CA THR A 393 32.70 -25.65 -9.43
C THR A 393 32.46 -25.09 -8.03
N HIS A 394 31.54 -25.65 -7.23
CA HIS A 394 31.18 -25.13 -5.90
C HIS A 394 30.88 -23.61 -5.85
N GLU A 395 30.57 -22.96 -6.99
CA GLU A 395 30.16 -21.57 -7.08
C GLU A 395 28.64 -21.48 -7.29
N THR A 396 27.95 -20.77 -6.40
CA THR A 396 26.49 -20.70 -6.33
C THR A 396 25.94 -19.52 -7.13
N PHE A 397 26.02 -19.56 -8.46
CA PHE A 397 25.17 -18.75 -9.35
C PHE A 397 25.19 -19.36 -10.75
N LEU A 398 24.17 -20.13 -11.12
CA LEU A 398 23.93 -20.50 -12.52
C LEU A 398 22.61 -19.88 -12.98
N ALA A 399 22.64 -19.19 -14.12
CA ALA A 399 21.43 -18.86 -14.87
C ALA A 399 20.68 -20.16 -15.22
N PRO A 400 19.34 -20.17 -15.34
CA PRO A 400 18.56 -21.40 -15.52
C PRO A 400 18.91 -22.13 -16.83
N ARG A 401 19.89 -23.05 -16.81
CA ARG A 401 20.40 -23.69 -18.04
C ARG A 401 19.54 -24.85 -18.56
N THR A 402 18.42 -25.19 -17.93
CA THR A 402 17.59 -26.32 -18.37
C THR A 402 16.09 -26.07 -18.20
N ASN A 403 15.33 -26.28 -19.28
CA ASN A 403 13.86 -26.17 -19.35
C ASN A 403 13.08 -27.00 -18.31
N SER A 404 13.72 -27.98 -17.66
CA SER A 404 13.06 -28.96 -16.78
C SER A 404 12.88 -28.52 -15.33
N SER A 405 13.39 -27.34 -14.92
CA SER A 405 13.36 -26.89 -13.51
C SER A 405 12.34 -25.78 -13.20
N ILE A 406 11.44 -25.44 -14.13
CA ILE A 406 10.58 -24.24 -14.04
C ILE A 406 9.13 -24.53 -13.60
N LEU A 407 8.74 -25.79 -13.40
CA LEU A 407 7.35 -26.11 -13.06
C LEU A 407 7.16 -26.29 -11.55
N SER A 408 6.81 -25.21 -10.84
CA SER A 408 5.80 -25.31 -9.78
C SER A 408 4.57 -24.49 -10.20
N GLU A 409 3.42 -25.16 -10.30
CA GLU A 409 2.14 -24.57 -10.76
C GLU A 409 1.42 -23.77 -9.65
N ASN A 410 2.08 -23.55 -8.50
CA ASN A 410 1.47 -22.90 -7.34
C ASN A 410 1.84 -21.41 -7.26
N PRO A 411 0.88 -20.49 -7.40
CA PRO A 411 1.11 -19.04 -7.24
C PRO A 411 1.48 -18.61 -5.80
N ASN A 412 1.57 -19.55 -4.85
CA ASN A 412 2.03 -19.33 -3.48
C ASN A 412 3.53 -19.62 -3.27
N ASP A 413 4.26 -20.06 -4.32
CA ASP A 413 5.71 -20.31 -4.28
C ASP A 413 6.53 -19.16 -4.90
N ILE A 414 5.94 -17.96 -5.04
CA ILE A 414 6.52 -16.86 -5.82
C ILE A 414 7.57 -16.11 -4.98
N TYR A 415 8.85 -16.44 -5.20
CA TYR A 415 10.02 -15.77 -4.63
C TYR A 415 9.95 -14.22 -4.71
N ASN A 416 9.54 -13.58 -3.61
CA ASN A 416 9.47 -12.13 -3.48
C ASN A 416 10.88 -11.48 -3.54
N PHE A 417 11.07 -10.54 -4.47
CA PHE A 417 12.27 -9.71 -4.57
C PHE A 417 12.28 -8.61 -3.49
N PHE A 418 13.42 -8.44 -2.81
CA PHE A 418 13.66 -7.31 -1.90
C PHE A 418 14.79 -6.42 -2.42
N ASN A 419 14.54 -5.11 -2.49
CA ASN A 419 15.60 -4.11 -2.69
C ASN A 419 16.28 -3.83 -1.34
N TYR A 420 17.49 -4.36 -1.13
CA TYR A 420 18.30 -4.04 0.05
C TYR A 420 18.97 -2.67 -0.13
N VAL A 421 18.80 -1.78 0.83
CA VAL A 421 19.57 -0.53 0.96
C VAL A 421 20.22 -0.53 2.34
N PRO A 422 21.57 -0.59 2.43
CA PRO A 422 22.24 -0.48 3.72
C PRO A 422 22.07 0.94 4.28
N ASN A 423 21.97 1.06 5.60
CA ASN A 423 21.80 2.35 6.25
C ASN A 423 23.17 3.04 6.38
N VAL A 424 23.47 3.97 5.46
CA VAL A 424 24.79 4.64 5.32
C VAL A 424 25.18 5.40 6.58
N SER A 425 24.20 5.88 7.36
CA SER A 425 24.40 6.57 8.64
C SER A 425 25.09 5.72 9.71
N ASN A 426 25.10 4.39 9.55
CA ASN A 426 25.70 3.47 10.50
C ASN A 426 27.14 3.06 10.10
N PHE A 427 27.67 3.53 8.96
CA PHE A 427 29.03 3.22 8.55
C PHE A 427 30.05 4.15 9.23
N PRO A 428 31.27 3.67 9.53
CA PRO A 428 32.37 4.55 9.94
C PRO A 428 32.60 5.64 8.89
N ARG A 429 32.93 6.87 9.29
CA ARG A 429 33.00 8.04 8.40
C ARG A 429 33.80 7.81 7.10
N GLN A 430 34.88 7.04 7.16
CA GLN A 430 35.67 6.70 5.97
C GLN A 430 34.87 5.83 4.97
N TYR A 431 34.10 4.85 5.45
CA TYR A 431 33.25 4.02 4.61
C TYR A 431 31.98 4.73 4.16
N ALA A 432 31.41 5.62 4.99
CA ALA A 432 30.29 6.48 4.59
C ALA A 432 30.72 7.46 3.49
N GLN A 433 31.90 8.08 3.62
CA GLN A 433 32.50 8.92 2.58
C GLN A 433 32.85 8.11 1.33
N MET A 434 33.38 6.88 1.46
CA MET A 434 33.58 5.99 0.32
C MET A 434 32.27 5.57 -0.35
N PHE A 435 31.16 5.45 0.40
CA PHE A 435 29.84 5.14 -0.14
C PHE A 435 29.21 6.35 -0.85
N GLU A 436 29.40 7.56 -0.32
CA GLU A 436 28.99 8.83 -0.94
C GLU A 436 29.85 9.18 -2.17
N MET A 437 31.14 8.84 -2.14
CA MET A 437 32.08 9.01 -3.26
C MET A 437 32.09 7.83 -4.23
N ALA A 438 31.40 6.73 -3.91
CA ALA A 438 31.32 5.58 -4.79
C ALA A 438 30.44 5.93 -5.98
N ASN A 439 31.06 6.03 -7.17
CA ASN A 439 30.33 6.11 -8.44
C ASN A 439 29.42 4.88 -8.67
N PHE A 440 29.69 3.76 -7.99
CA PHE A 440 29.00 2.50 -8.22
C PHE A 440 29.02 1.55 -6.99
N VAL A 441 27.87 0.92 -6.64
CA VAL A 441 27.74 -0.07 -5.54
C VAL A 441 27.07 -1.36 -6.06
N ARG A 442 27.80 -2.51 -6.08
CA ARG A 442 27.22 -3.83 -6.43
C ARG A 442 26.47 -4.43 -5.23
N LYS A 443 25.21 -4.83 -5.45
CA LYS A 443 24.36 -5.50 -4.47
C LYS A 443 24.20 -6.98 -4.84
N TYR A 444 24.30 -7.89 -3.87
CA TYR A 444 23.87 -9.28 -4.01
C TYR A 444 23.19 -9.71 -2.72
N TYR A 445 21.92 -10.15 -2.76
CA TYR A 445 21.31 -10.97 -1.70
C TYR A 445 20.18 -11.86 -2.25
N PHE A 446 19.87 -12.92 -1.50
CA PHE A 446 19.21 -14.16 -1.88
C PHE A 446 18.13 -14.56 -0.83
N ILE A 447 17.09 -15.32 -1.26
CA ILE A 447 16.25 -16.35 -0.55
C ILE A 447 14.71 -16.16 -0.68
N GLY A 448 14.04 -17.14 -1.33
CA GLY A 448 13.05 -18.09 -0.77
C GLY A 448 11.72 -17.62 -0.14
N GLU A 449 10.55 -18.05 -0.65
CA GLU A 449 9.24 -17.91 0.02
C GLU A 449 8.78 -19.14 0.84
N GLY A 450 7.88 -18.87 1.81
CA GLY A 450 6.95 -19.85 2.39
C GLY A 450 7.37 -20.51 3.71
N HIS A 451 7.05 -19.88 4.85
CA HIS A 451 6.96 -20.41 6.24
C HIS A 451 7.99 -21.40 6.84
N SER A 452 8.97 -21.90 6.11
CA SER A 452 10.10 -22.66 6.62
C SER A 452 11.34 -22.25 5.85
N ILE A 453 12.28 -21.61 6.53
CA ILE A 453 13.64 -21.52 6.01
C ILE A 453 14.18 -22.94 6.02
N GLN A 454 14.29 -23.58 4.86
CA GLN A 454 15.13 -24.76 4.78
C GLN A 454 16.59 -24.30 4.72
N THR A 455 17.37 -24.78 5.68
CA THR A 455 18.81 -24.59 5.71
C THR A 455 19.42 -25.12 4.41
N PRO A 456 20.46 -24.47 3.84
CA PRO A 456 21.17 -25.06 2.72
C PRO A 456 21.70 -26.43 3.15
N LYS A 457 21.33 -27.48 2.41
CA LYS A 457 21.84 -28.83 2.65
C LYS A 457 23.37 -28.76 2.72
N LEU A 458 23.92 -29.32 3.81
CA LEU A 458 25.29 -29.14 4.26
C LEU A 458 26.31 -29.33 3.12
N GLY A 459 27.11 -28.28 2.92
CA GLY A 459 28.25 -28.26 2.01
C GLY A 459 29.10 -26.98 2.13
N ILE A 460 28.51 -25.87 2.62
CA ILE A 460 29.22 -24.61 2.84
C ILE A 460 29.77 -24.54 4.27
N ALA A 461 31.04 -24.19 4.43
CA ALA A 461 31.68 -24.03 5.73
C ALA A 461 30.84 -23.09 6.64
N PRO A 462 30.47 -23.53 7.85
CA PRO A 462 29.46 -22.86 8.69
C PRO A 462 29.85 -21.41 9.07
N ALA A 463 31.14 -21.07 9.09
CA ALA A 463 31.62 -19.71 9.35
C ALA A 463 31.23 -18.69 8.25
N ARG A 464 31.13 -19.10 6.98
CA ARG A 464 30.71 -18.20 5.87
C ARG A 464 29.20 -17.96 5.91
N LEU A 465 28.43 -19.00 6.22
CA LEU A 465 26.97 -18.93 6.40
C LEU A 465 26.58 -17.95 7.51
N ILE A 466 27.28 -18.03 8.65
CA ILE A 466 27.09 -17.13 9.79
C ILE A 466 27.37 -15.66 9.39
N ASN A 467 28.44 -15.40 8.62
CA ASN A 467 28.75 -14.04 8.14
C ASN A 467 27.67 -13.48 7.20
N MET A 468 27.10 -14.31 6.34
CA MET A 468 25.98 -13.91 5.47
C MET A 468 24.72 -13.59 6.29
N ILE A 469 24.40 -14.41 7.29
CA ILE A 469 23.24 -14.19 8.16
C ILE A 469 23.42 -12.92 9.00
N PHE A 470 24.64 -12.66 9.49
CA PHE A 470 24.97 -11.39 10.13
C PHE A 470 24.73 -10.20 9.20
N SER A 471 25.14 -10.25 7.93
CA SER A 471 24.88 -9.16 6.97
C SER A 471 23.38 -8.94 6.70
N LEU A 472 22.59 -10.02 6.61
CA LEU A 472 21.13 -9.94 6.43
C LEU A 472 20.41 -9.39 7.65
N SER A 473 20.96 -9.64 8.84
CA SER A 473 20.44 -9.08 10.08
C SER A 473 20.57 -7.54 10.15
N MET A 474 21.48 -6.94 9.36
CA MET A 474 21.71 -5.49 9.23
C MET A 474 20.75 -4.79 8.26
N ALA A 475 19.76 -5.49 7.69
CA ALA A 475 18.79 -4.88 6.80
C ALA A 475 17.93 -3.82 7.51
N SER A 476 17.67 -2.71 6.80
CA SER A 476 16.73 -1.67 7.23
C SER A 476 15.29 -2.19 7.32
N ASN A 477 14.98 -3.25 6.58
CA ASN A 477 13.70 -3.95 6.66
C ASN A 477 13.63 -4.80 7.96
N PRO A 478 12.73 -4.46 8.90
CA PRO A 478 12.62 -5.14 10.20
C PRO A 478 12.15 -6.59 10.07
N VAL A 479 11.44 -6.96 8.99
CA VAL A 479 10.94 -8.33 8.74
C VAL A 479 12.09 -9.25 8.35
N LEU A 480 12.99 -8.78 7.49
CA LEU A 480 14.18 -9.52 7.08
C LEU A 480 15.16 -9.71 8.24
N SER A 481 15.40 -8.65 9.02
CA SER A 481 16.25 -8.74 10.20
C SER A 481 15.72 -9.74 11.25
N LYS A 482 14.41 -9.76 11.49
CA LYS A 482 13.77 -10.75 12.38
C LYS A 482 13.85 -12.17 11.84
N SER A 483 13.68 -12.35 10.52
CA SER A 483 13.76 -13.66 9.88
C SER A 483 15.18 -14.21 9.91
N ALA A 484 16.19 -13.38 9.59
CA ALA A 484 17.60 -13.74 9.70
C ALA A 484 18.00 -14.14 11.13
N ALA A 485 17.48 -13.46 12.15
CA ALA A 485 17.72 -13.82 13.55
C ALA A 485 17.13 -15.20 13.92
N LYS A 486 15.95 -15.57 13.38
CA LYS A 486 15.38 -16.92 13.58
C LYS A 486 16.24 -18.03 12.97
N ILE A 487 16.77 -17.78 11.77
CA ILE A 487 17.67 -18.70 11.05
C ILE A 487 18.98 -18.86 11.84
N LEU A 488 19.53 -17.74 12.31
CA LEU A 488 20.73 -17.73 13.15
C LEU A 488 20.53 -18.62 14.38
N ARG A 489 19.38 -18.50 15.07
CA ARG A 489 19.06 -19.32 16.25
C ARG A 489 19.07 -20.81 15.93
N GLN A 490 18.53 -21.24 14.78
CA GLN A 490 18.52 -22.65 14.38
C GLN A 490 19.94 -23.18 14.09
N ILE A 491 20.78 -22.40 13.41
CA ILE A 491 22.15 -22.82 13.08
C ILE A 491 23.05 -22.85 14.31
N LEU A 492 22.85 -21.94 15.27
CA LEU A 492 23.64 -21.87 16.49
C LEU A 492 23.44 -23.06 17.43
N ILE A 493 22.32 -23.78 17.32
CA ILE A 493 22.04 -25.00 18.11
C ILE A 493 23.07 -26.08 17.77
N ASP A 494 23.37 -26.27 16.47
CA ASP A 494 24.26 -27.33 15.98
C ASP A 494 25.72 -26.87 15.80
N TYR A 495 26.03 -25.60 16.08
CA TYR A 495 27.37 -25.04 15.89
C TYR A 495 28.27 -25.24 17.12
N PRO A 496 29.42 -25.95 17.00
CA PRO A 496 30.23 -26.31 18.16
C PRO A 496 31.14 -25.19 18.69
N ALA A 497 31.46 -24.16 17.88
CA ALA A 497 32.46 -23.14 18.24
C ALA A 497 31.86 -21.81 18.74
N ILE A 498 32.63 -21.08 19.56
CA ILE A 498 32.31 -19.70 19.99
C ILE A 498 32.56 -18.76 18.81
N ILE A 499 31.63 -17.83 18.56
CA ILE A 499 31.76 -16.80 17.53
C ILE A 499 32.67 -15.69 18.04
N ASP A 500 33.70 -15.36 17.27
CA ASP A 500 34.62 -14.25 17.57
C ASP A 500 33.87 -12.92 17.55
N ALA A 501 33.82 -12.25 18.70
CA ALA A 501 33.12 -10.99 18.89
C ALA A 501 33.72 -9.86 18.03
N ASN A 502 35.01 -9.96 17.62
CA ASN A 502 35.66 -8.97 16.74
C ASN A 502 34.96 -8.79 15.38
N ARG A 503 34.14 -9.76 14.97
CA ARG A 503 33.30 -9.64 13.77
C ARG A 503 32.20 -8.59 13.90
N LEU A 504 31.84 -8.19 15.12
CA LEU A 504 30.83 -7.15 15.42
C LEU A 504 31.39 -5.73 15.39
N ARG A 505 32.72 -5.55 15.32
CA ARG A 505 33.37 -4.22 15.28
C ARG A 505 33.06 -3.43 14.01
N TYR A 506 32.83 -4.12 12.89
CA TYR A 506 32.66 -3.50 11.57
C TYR A 506 31.21 -3.16 11.23
N ALA A 507 30.23 -3.74 11.95
CA ALA A 507 28.81 -3.45 11.78
C ALA A 507 28.05 -3.83 13.06
N PHE A 508 27.35 -2.88 13.69
CA PHE A 508 26.61 -3.11 14.94
C PHE A 508 25.27 -3.83 14.65
N PRO A 509 25.08 -5.08 15.10
CA PRO A 509 23.89 -5.86 14.79
C PRO A 509 22.61 -5.33 15.43
N ASN A 510 21.48 -5.58 14.78
CA ASN A 510 20.16 -5.27 15.30
C ASN A 510 19.91 -6.01 16.64
N HIS A 511 19.13 -5.40 17.53
CA HIS A 511 18.80 -5.92 18.87
C HIS A 511 18.35 -7.41 18.85
N THR A 512 17.61 -7.82 17.83
CA THR A 512 17.11 -9.20 17.65
C THR A 512 18.21 -10.22 17.38
N THR A 513 19.33 -9.80 16.79
CA THR A 513 20.46 -10.68 16.47
C THR A 513 21.37 -10.85 17.68
N ILE A 514 21.59 -9.74 18.40
CA ILE A 514 22.29 -9.76 19.69
C ILE A 514 21.54 -10.64 20.70
N SER A 515 20.22 -10.52 20.79
CA SER A 515 19.42 -11.38 21.67
C SER A 515 19.57 -12.86 21.31
N THR A 516 19.54 -13.23 20.03
CA THR A 516 19.72 -14.63 19.61
C THR A 516 21.11 -15.19 19.90
N LEU A 517 22.16 -14.38 19.84
CA LEU A 517 23.53 -14.81 20.16
C LEU A 517 23.74 -14.98 21.66
N LEU A 518 23.20 -14.05 22.45
CA LEU A 518 23.27 -14.10 23.91
C LEU A 518 22.42 -15.26 24.47
N GLU A 519 21.25 -15.53 23.90
CA GLU A 519 20.41 -16.68 24.28
C GLU A 519 21.06 -18.03 23.96
N ALA A 520 21.89 -18.10 22.91
CA ALA A 520 22.59 -19.32 22.52
C ALA A 520 23.89 -19.59 23.31
N ASN A 521 24.36 -18.67 24.15
CA ASN A 521 25.64 -18.76 24.88
C ASN A 521 26.87 -19.01 23.97
N LYS A 522 26.83 -18.59 22.70
CA LYS A 522 27.91 -18.82 21.71
C LYS A 522 28.82 -17.61 21.48
N LEU A 523 28.76 -16.60 22.35
CA LEU A 523 29.53 -15.37 22.23
C LEU A 523 30.31 -15.11 23.52
N ASP A 524 31.60 -14.79 23.39
CA ASP A 524 32.44 -14.45 24.54
C ASP A 524 32.05 -13.07 25.09
N LEU A 525 31.50 -13.07 26.31
CA LEU A 525 30.99 -11.89 27.01
C LEU A 525 32.11 -10.91 27.40
N THR A 526 33.34 -11.39 27.60
CA THR A 526 34.49 -10.51 27.89
C THR A 526 34.91 -9.72 26.66
N SER A 527 34.99 -10.39 25.51
CA SER A 527 35.27 -9.76 24.22
C SER A 527 34.15 -8.79 23.78
N LEU A 528 32.88 -9.11 24.08
CA LEU A 528 31.75 -8.19 23.85
C LEU A 528 31.87 -6.91 24.69
N ASN A 529 32.19 -7.04 25.98
CA ASN A 529 32.37 -5.90 26.89
C ASN A 529 33.48 -4.96 26.39
N ASN A 530 34.60 -5.52 25.93
CA ASN A 530 35.73 -4.75 25.39
C ASN A 530 35.34 -4.00 24.11
N ILE A 531 34.67 -4.65 23.16
CA ILE A 531 34.28 -4.04 21.88
C ILE A 531 33.28 -2.89 22.09
N LEU A 532 32.28 -3.09 22.92
CA LEU A 532 31.27 -2.07 23.20
C LEU A 532 31.88 -0.88 23.97
N SER A 533 32.81 -1.16 24.89
CA SER A 533 33.56 -0.12 25.60
C SER A 533 34.45 0.69 24.63
N ASP A 534 35.12 0.02 23.69
CA ASP A 534 35.96 0.67 22.66
C ASP A 534 35.13 1.54 21.70
N ILE A 535 33.94 1.08 21.28
CA ILE A 535 33.04 1.84 20.40
C ILE A 535 32.57 3.12 21.11
N LEU A 536 32.21 3.03 22.39
CA LEU A 536 31.79 4.18 23.20
C LEU A 536 32.93 5.15 23.52
N ALA A 537 34.17 4.64 23.67
CA ALA A 537 35.34 5.47 23.90
C ALA A 537 35.79 6.27 22.66
N SER A 538 35.30 5.90 21.46
CA SER A 538 35.64 6.61 20.23
C SER A 538 34.92 7.97 20.11
N ARG A 539 35.68 9.04 19.81
CA ARG A 539 35.15 10.43 19.73
C ARG A 539 34.07 10.64 18.66
N ASP A 540 34.07 9.82 17.60
CA ASP A 540 33.18 10.00 16.44
C ASP A 540 31.96 9.06 16.44
N LEU A 541 32.11 7.79 16.85
CA LEU A 541 31.00 6.82 16.84
C LEU A 541 30.25 6.77 18.18
N GLY A 542 30.87 7.18 19.28
CA GLY A 542 30.27 7.17 20.62
C GLY A 542 28.88 7.83 20.69
N PRO A 543 28.70 9.08 20.20
CA PRO A 543 27.42 9.79 20.31
C PRO A 543 26.26 9.14 19.54
N SER A 544 26.54 8.45 18.43
CA SER A 544 25.53 7.75 17.63
C SER A 544 25.26 6.34 18.15
N ALA A 545 26.32 5.64 18.55
CA ALA A 545 26.25 4.28 19.06
C ALA A 545 25.66 4.20 20.47
N ILE A 546 25.75 5.25 21.30
CA ILE A 546 25.21 5.25 22.66
C ILE A 546 23.72 4.91 22.68
N SER A 547 22.90 5.51 21.81
CA SER A 547 21.45 5.23 21.75
C SER A 547 21.15 3.75 21.43
N LEU A 548 21.91 3.16 20.51
CA LEU A 548 21.82 1.75 20.11
C LEU A 548 22.31 0.82 21.23
N ILE A 549 23.42 1.15 21.88
CA ILE A 549 23.99 0.36 22.97
C ILE A 549 23.05 0.41 24.18
N HIS A 550 22.52 1.58 24.55
CA HIS A 550 21.51 1.72 25.60
C HIS A 550 20.29 0.82 25.35
N ARG A 551 19.85 0.67 24.10
CA ARG A 551 18.76 -0.25 23.73
C ARG A 551 19.12 -1.73 23.95
N THR A 552 20.40 -2.09 23.85
CA THR A 552 20.90 -3.47 24.03
C THR A 552 21.31 -3.80 25.47
N MET A 553 21.51 -2.80 26.33
CA MET A 553 21.94 -2.98 27.72
C MET A 553 21.02 -3.89 28.57
N PRO A 554 19.68 -3.88 28.44
CA PRO A 554 18.82 -4.83 29.17
C PRO A 554 19.14 -6.30 28.90
N LEU A 555 19.56 -6.64 27.67
CA LEU A 555 19.99 -8.00 27.30
C LEU A 555 21.34 -8.35 27.94
N ILE A 556 22.25 -7.38 28.02
CA ILE A 556 23.56 -7.54 28.67
C ILE A 556 23.38 -7.73 30.17
N PHE A 557 22.46 -6.99 30.81
CA PHE A 557 22.09 -7.23 32.20
C PHE A 557 21.51 -8.64 32.42
N LYS A 558 20.69 -9.14 31.50
CA LYS A 558 20.17 -10.53 31.53
C LYS A 558 21.30 -11.57 31.38
N ALA A 559 22.29 -11.31 30.52
CA ALA A 559 23.46 -12.18 30.35
C ALA A 559 24.38 -12.17 31.58
N HIS A 560 24.63 -11.00 32.17
CA HIS A 560 25.39 -10.85 33.41
C HIS A 560 24.73 -11.57 34.60
N ARG A 561 23.38 -11.59 34.68
CA ARG A 561 22.65 -12.39 35.68
C ARG A 561 22.90 -13.90 35.54
N LYS A 562 23.09 -14.41 34.32
CA LYS A 562 23.39 -15.83 34.06
C LYS A 562 24.87 -16.18 34.32
N HIS A 563 25.78 -15.23 34.15
CA HIS A 563 27.23 -15.41 34.33
C HIS A 563 27.83 -14.30 35.22
N PRO A 564 27.66 -14.37 36.55
CA PRO A 564 28.06 -13.32 37.48
C PRO A 564 29.58 -13.14 37.64
N GLU A 565 30.40 -14.05 37.09
CA GLU A 565 31.87 -13.99 37.18
C GLU A 565 32.51 -13.00 36.19
N ILE A 566 31.74 -12.47 35.23
CA ILE A 566 32.25 -11.62 34.15
C ILE A 566 32.00 -10.14 34.45
N ASN A 567 33.06 -9.34 34.51
CA ASN A 567 33.01 -7.96 34.98
C ASN A 567 32.77 -6.96 33.83
N PHE A 568 31.60 -6.31 33.80
CA PHE A 568 31.21 -5.30 32.79
C PHE A 568 31.44 -3.84 33.25
N THR A 569 32.30 -3.63 34.25
CA THR A 569 32.52 -2.33 34.92
C THR A 569 32.87 -1.20 33.96
N SER A 570 33.68 -1.45 32.93
CA SER A 570 34.07 -0.45 31.92
C SER A 570 32.89 0.06 31.09
N LEU A 571 32.00 -0.84 30.67
CA LEU A 571 30.80 -0.52 29.90
C LEU A 571 29.78 0.24 30.74
N TYR A 572 29.61 -0.15 32.01
CA TYR A 572 28.71 0.54 32.95
C TYR A 572 29.20 1.96 33.25
N MET A 573 30.51 2.17 33.38
CA MET A 573 31.10 3.49 33.55
C MET A 573 30.90 4.39 32.32
N LEU A 574 31.05 3.85 31.10
CA LEU A 574 30.93 4.62 29.85
C LEU A 574 29.47 4.89 29.42
N THR A 575 28.54 4.00 29.75
CA THR A 575 27.10 4.19 29.46
C THR A 575 26.33 4.87 30.59
N GLY A 576 26.89 4.92 31.80
CA GLY A 576 26.22 5.42 33.00
C GLY A 576 25.06 4.51 33.47
N MET A 577 24.88 3.33 32.88
CA MET A 577 23.82 2.39 33.27
C MET A 577 24.40 1.21 34.05
N GLN A 578 23.89 0.99 35.25
CA GLN A 578 24.21 -0.17 36.08
C GLN A 578 23.08 -1.21 36.00
N PRO A 579 23.39 -2.50 36.18
CA PRO A 579 22.35 -3.50 36.38
C PRO A 579 21.53 -3.08 37.61
N PRO A 580 20.19 -3.15 37.55
CA PRO A 580 19.35 -2.81 38.69
C PRO A 580 19.77 -3.67 39.87
N MET A 581 20.15 -3.02 40.97
CA MET A 581 20.65 -3.65 42.21
C MET A 581 19.58 -4.46 42.94
N ASP A 582 18.32 -4.34 42.53
CA ASP A 582 17.18 -5.02 43.14
C ASP A 582 17.03 -6.44 42.58
N ASP A 583 17.12 -7.42 43.48
CA ASP A 583 16.95 -8.84 43.20
C ASP A 583 15.59 -9.06 42.50
N PRO A 584 15.56 -9.62 41.27
CA PRO A 584 14.31 -9.86 40.52
C PRO A 584 13.49 -11.03 41.09
N ARG A 585 13.90 -11.58 42.24
CA ARG A 585 13.25 -12.74 42.85
C ARG A 585 11.83 -12.40 43.24
N LEU A 586 10.90 -13.19 42.72
CA LEU A 586 9.52 -13.18 43.17
C LEU A 586 9.48 -13.52 44.68
N PRO A 587 8.56 -12.90 45.44
CA PRO A 587 8.40 -13.21 46.85
C PRO A 587 8.06 -14.69 47.03
N THR A 588 8.80 -15.37 47.91
CA THR A 588 8.56 -16.80 48.20
C THR A 588 7.23 -16.96 48.93
N PRO A 589 6.46 -18.01 48.61
CA PRO A 589 5.21 -18.28 49.30
C PRO A 589 5.44 -18.50 50.80
N ASP A 590 4.52 -18.00 51.61
CA ASP A 590 4.58 -18.12 53.06
C ASP A 590 4.65 -19.60 53.49
N HIS A 591 5.63 -19.91 54.34
CA HIS A 591 5.92 -21.27 54.79
C HIS A 591 4.72 -21.94 55.50
N ALA A 592 3.83 -21.15 56.09
CA ALA A 592 2.62 -21.63 56.75
C ALA A 592 1.66 -22.39 55.81
N PHE A 593 1.68 -22.09 54.51
CA PHE A 593 0.74 -22.65 53.54
C PHE A 593 1.34 -23.70 52.60
N ILE A 594 2.61 -24.08 52.79
CA ILE A 594 3.29 -25.13 52.02
C ILE A 594 2.48 -26.45 51.94
N PRO A 595 1.81 -26.93 53.01
CA PRO A 595 1.00 -28.14 52.92
C PRO A 595 -0.16 -28.03 51.92
N LEU A 596 -0.83 -26.88 51.85
CA LEU A 596 -1.89 -26.60 50.86
C LEU A 596 -1.32 -26.55 49.44
N LEU A 597 -0.18 -25.86 49.28
CA LEU A 597 0.51 -25.70 48.00
C LEU A 597 1.01 -27.03 47.42
N ARG A 598 1.34 -28.02 48.26
CA ARG A 598 1.72 -29.37 47.79
C ARG A 598 0.57 -30.09 47.08
N TYR A 599 -0.67 -29.93 47.54
CA TYR A 599 -1.85 -30.48 46.86
C TYR A 599 -2.06 -29.82 45.49
N PHE A 600 -1.78 -28.51 45.38
CA PHE A 600 -1.83 -27.82 44.08
C PHE A 600 -0.77 -28.36 43.11
N VAL A 601 0.47 -28.55 43.56
CA VAL A 601 1.54 -29.13 42.73
C VAL A 601 1.23 -30.58 42.33
N GLN A 602 0.62 -31.36 43.23
CA GLN A 602 0.16 -32.72 42.93
C GLN A 602 -0.94 -32.72 41.86
N PHE A 603 -1.89 -31.78 41.95
CA PHE A 603 -2.89 -31.57 40.91
C PHE A 603 -2.24 -31.18 39.57
N CYS A 604 -1.30 -30.23 39.55
CA CYS A 604 -0.60 -29.82 38.33
C CYS A 604 0.16 -30.99 37.66
N ARG A 605 0.63 -31.97 38.44
CA ARG A 605 1.35 -33.15 37.93
C ARG A 605 0.45 -34.28 37.44
N SER A 606 -0.72 -34.44 38.03
CA SER A 606 -1.63 -35.56 37.74
C SER A 606 -2.69 -35.19 36.71
N GLY A 607 -3.22 -33.97 36.74
CA GLY A 607 -4.27 -33.51 35.82
C GLY A 607 -5.66 -34.13 36.08
N ASP A 608 -5.81 -34.95 37.13
CA ASP A 608 -7.04 -35.69 37.42
C ASP A 608 -8.08 -34.84 38.18
N GLU A 609 -9.36 -34.94 37.81
CA GLU A 609 -10.48 -34.25 38.51
C GLU A 609 -10.59 -34.62 40.00
N ILE A 610 -10.16 -35.81 40.40
CA ILE A 610 -10.13 -36.23 41.81
C ILE A 610 -9.13 -35.40 42.61
N SER A 611 -7.92 -35.21 42.08
CA SER A 611 -6.87 -34.41 42.72
C SER A 611 -7.22 -32.92 42.78
N LYS A 612 -7.96 -32.42 41.78
CA LYS A 612 -8.53 -31.08 41.75
C LYS A 612 -9.55 -30.87 42.86
N GLN A 613 -10.50 -31.79 43.02
CA GLN A 613 -11.50 -31.75 44.09
C GLN A 613 -10.86 -31.89 45.47
N GLU A 614 -9.83 -32.73 45.61
CA GLU A 614 -9.06 -32.87 46.85
C GLU A 614 -8.36 -31.55 47.21
N PHE A 615 -7.71 -30.87 46.26
CA PHE A 615 -7.12 -29.55 46.48
C PHE A 615 -8.17 -28.50 46.91
N ILE A 616 -9.29 -28.40 46.18
CA ILE A 616 -10.37 -27.44 46.49
C ILE A 616 -10.93 -27.67 47.90
N SER A 617 -11.02 -28.93 48.34
CA SER A 617 -11.52 -29.27 49.68
C SER A 617 -10.64 -28.78 50.84
N LYS A 618 -9.35 -28.48 50.59
CA LYS A 618 -8.38 -28.07 51.61
C LYS A 618 -8.35 -26.56 51.85
N PHE A 619 -9.06 -25.75 51.06
CA PHE A 619 -9.18 -24.31 51.34
C PHE A 619 -9.98 -24.05 52.61
N VAL A 620 -9.47 -23.16 53.46
CA VAL A 620 -10.18 -22.71 54.65
C VAL A 620 -10.98 -21.46 54.27
N PRO A 621 -12.27 -21.37 54.65
CA PRO A 621 -13.07 -20.18 54.33
C PRO A 621 -12.47 -18.93 54.99
N GLY A 622 -12.12 -17.93 54.17
CA GLY A 622 -11.87 -16.55 54.62
C GLY A 622 -10.42 -16.04 54.67
N SER A 623 -9.40 -16.78 54.22
CA SER A 623 -8.01 -16.30 54.27
C SER A 623 -7.49 -15.78 52.92
N SER A 624 -7.35 -14.44 52.79
CA SER A 624 -6.66 -13.82 51.66
C SER A 624 -5.18 -14.24 51.55
N ALA A 625 -4.56 -14.63 52.66
CA ALA A 625 -3.18 -15.10 52.69
C ALA A 625 -2.97 -16.44 51.98
N GLN A 626 -3.96 -17.35 52.02
CA GLN A 626 -3.92 -18.61 51.27
C GLN A 626 -3.92 -18.35 49.76
N VAL A 627 -4.72 -17.37 49.31
CA VAL A 627 -4.79 -16.94 47.91
C VAL A 627 -3.50 -16.26 47.49
N THR A 628 -2.95 -15.37 48.33
CA THR A 628 -1.65 -14.71 48.06
C THR A 628 -0.53 -15.73 47.90
N ALA A 629 -0.43 -16.73 48.79
CA ALA A 629 0.59 -17.78 48.72
C ALA A 629 0.43 -18.66 47.47
N LEU A 630 -0.81 -18.96 47.06
CA LEU A 630 -1.09 -19.68 45.81
C LEU A 630 -0.64 -18.88 44.58
N ILE A 631 -1.02 -17.61 44.50
CA ILE A 631 -0.65 -16.73 43.39
C ILE A 631 0.88 -16.56 43.33
N GLN A 632 1.55 -16.40 44.48
CA GLN A 632 3.01 -16.35 44.55
C GLN A 632 3.67 -17.63 44.01
N LEU A 633 3.14 -18.81 44.36
CA LEU A 633 3.64 -20.08 43.82
C LEU A 633 3.43 -20.16 42.30
N VAL A 634 2.23 -19.81 41.82
CA VAL A 634 1.89 -19.85 40.40
C VAL A 634 2.82 -18.92 39.62
N LEU A 635 3.00 -17.67 40.06
CA LEU A 635 3.93 -16.73 39.45
C LEU A 635 5.38 -17.23 39.49
N ALA A 636 5.82 -17.81 40.61
CA ALA A 636 7.18 -18.36 40.77
C ALA A 636 7.45 -19.61 39.92
N SER A 637 6.40 -20.33 39.54
CA SER A 637 6.50 -21.55 38.72
C SER A 637 6.54 -21.28 37.21
N VAL A 638 6.28 -20.04 36.77
CA VAL A 638 6.25 -19.68 35.36
C VAL A 638 7.66 -19.36 34.87
N ASP A 639 8.14 -20.14 33.91
CA ASP A 639 9.33 -19.81 33.15
C ASP A 639 8.95 -19.00 31.91
N GLU A 640 9.17 -17.68 31.97
CA GLU A 640 8.83 -16.78 30.86
C GLU A 640 9.70 -16.96 29.62
N ASP A 641 10.90 -17.54 29.75
CA ASP A 641 11.79 -17.81 28.62
C ASP A 641 11.27 -18.99 27.78
N SER A 642 10.62 -19.98 28.41
CA SER A 642 9.95 -21.10 27.74
C SER A 642 8.46 -20.86 27.45
N LYS A 643 7.86 -19.80 28.02
CA LYS A 643 6.41 -19.50 27.96
C LYS A 643 5.55 -20.67 28.46
N ASP A 644 6.05 -21.42 29.43
CA ASP A 644 5.29 -22.50 30.07
C ASP A 644 4.29 -21.89 31.06
N TYR A 645 3.02 -21.88 30.67
CA TYR A 645 1.90 -21.37 31.47
C TYR A 645 1.06 -22.49 32.08
N SER A 646 1.54 -23.75 32.07
CA SER A 646 0.79 -24.91 32.57
C SER A 646 0.26 -24.73 34.00
N ALA A 647 1.06 -24.14 34.89
CA ALA A 647 0.63 -23.82 36.26
C ALA A 647 -0.47 -22.74 36.32
N ILE A 648 -0.48 -21.79 35.38
CA ILE A 648 -1.55 -20.79 35.24
C ILE A 648 -2.81 -21.46 34.68
N ASP A 649 -2.69 -22.40 33.75
CA ASP A 649 -3.85 -23.14 33.21
C ASP A 649 -4.50 -24.01 34.29
N CYS A 650 -3.68 -24.67 35.12
CA CYS A 650 -4.15 -25.37 36.32
C CYS A 650 -4.84 -24.40 37.29
N TYR A 651 -4.26 -23.21 37.52
CA TYR A 651 -4.91 -22.17 38.32
C TYR A 651 -6.26 -21.76 37.73
N ALA A 652 -6.33 -21.43 36.43
CA ALA A 652 -7.55 -21.05 35.72
C ALA A 652 -8.66 -22.10 35.86
N SER A 653 -8.31 -23.39 35.87
CA SER A 653 -9.29 -24.47 36.06
C SER A 653 -9.89 -24.55 37.48
N VAL A 654 -9.20 -23.99 38.49
CA VAL A 654 -9.60 -24.05 39.89
C VAL A 654 -10.26 -22.75 40.36
N VAL A 655 -9.79 -21.60 39.88
CA VAL A 655 -10.24 -20.28 40.34
C VAL A 655 -11.77 -20.10 40.29
N PRO A 656 -12.52 -20.55 39.26
CA PRO A 656 -13.98 -20.46 39.25
C PRO A 656 -14.70 -21.19 40.39
N PHE A 657 -14.07 -22.20 40.98
CA PHE A 657 -14.63 -22.98 42.09
C PHE A 657 -14.22 -22.44 43.47
N LEU A 658 -13.20 -21.57 43.54
CA LEU A 658 -12.75 -20.96 44.79
C LEU A 658 -13.81 -20.04 45.45
N PRO A 659 -14.60 -19.22 44.71
CA PRO A 659 -15.67 -18.40 45.30
C PRO A 659 -16.72 -19.19 46.11
N GLN A 660 -16.95 -20.47 45.79
CA GLN A 660 -17.90 -21.33 46.51
C GLN A 660 -17.39 -21.78 47.89
N LYS A 661 -16.08 -21.66 48.14
CA LYS A 661 -15.39 -22.12 49.36
C LYS A 661 -14.73 -20.98 50.14
N VAL A 662 -14.33 -19.92 49.45
CA VAL A 662 -13.60 -18.77 49.95
C VAL A 662 -14.47 -17.55 49.73
N LEU A 663 -14.62 -16.68 50.75
CA LEU A 663 -15.38 -15.43 50.59
C LEU A 663 -14.84 -14.66 49.39
N THR A 664 -15.72 -14.29 48.46
CA THR A 664 -15.45 -13.46 47.27
C THR A 664 -14.61 -12.22 47.63
N GLU A 665 -14.81 -11.70 48.84
CA GLU A 665 -14.07 -10.58 49.42
C GLU A 665 -12.56 -10.81 49.63
N SER A 666 -12.05 -12.03 49.54
CA SER A 666 -10.65 -12.37 49.88
C SER A 666 -9.76 -12.76 48.69
N LEU A 667 -10.35 -13.08 47.53
CA LEU A 667 -9.62 -13.37 46.29
C LEU A 667 -8.94 -12.11 45.71
N LEU A 668 -9.70 -11.02 45.59
CA LEU A 668 -9.22 -9.76 45.04
C LEU A 668 -8.12 -9.10 45.93
N PRO A 669 -8.28 -9.01 47.27
CA PRO A 669 -7.17 -8.58 48.13
C PRO A 669 -5.98 -9.55 48.14
N GLY A 670 -6.22 -10.84 47.92
CA GLY A 670 -5.16 -11.86 47.80
C GLY A 670 -4.26 -11.62 46.60
N LEU A 671 -4.86 -11.29 45.44
CA LEU A 671 -4.16 -10.84 44.23
C LEU A 671 -3.42 -9.52 44.49
N PHE A 672 -4.09 -8.53 45.09
CA PHE A 672 -3.48 -7.22 45.34
C PHE A 672 -2.27 -7.32 46.24
N LYS A 673 -2.36 -8.08 47.33
CA LYS A 673 -1.25 -8.32 48.24
C LYS A 673 -0.11 -9.11 47.58
N ALA A 674 -0.43 -10.06 46.69
CA ALA A 674 0.60 -10.76 45.93
C ALA A 674 1.36 -9.80 45.00
N CYS A 675 0.65 -8.86 44.38
CA CYS A 675 1.25 -7.87 43.50
C CYS A 675 1.98 -6.75 44.24
N GLU A 676 1.49 -6.27 45.38
CA GLU A 676 2.16 -5.29 46.25
C GLU A 676 3.49 -5.80 46.82
N LEU A 677 3.61 -7.11 47.04
CA LEU A 677 4.84 -7.74 47.51
C LEU A 677 5.90 -7.89 46.40
N MET A 678 5.58 -7.58 45.15
CA MET A 678 6.51 -7.65 44.02
C MET A 678 7.20 -6.30 43.79
N ASN A 679 8.52 -6.34 43.62
CA ASN A 679 9.27 -5.15 43.20
C ASN A 679 8.84 -4.70 41.80
N PRO A 680 8.85 -3.40 41.46
CA PRO A 680 8.49 -2.90 40.12
C PRO A 680 9.27 -3.58 38.99
N HIS A 681 10.53 -3.94 39.23
CA HIS A 681 11.35 -4.69 38.27
C HIS A 681 10.84 -6.13 38.06
N ALA A 682 10.37 -6.79 39.12
CA ALA A 682 9.79 -8.14 39.02
C ALA A 682 8.47 -8.11 38.23
N VAL A 683 7.65 -7.06 38.40
CA VAL A 683 6.41 -6.84 37.64
C VAL A 683 6.68 -6.64 36.15
N ILE A 684 7.72 -5.88 35.78
CA ILE A 684 8.10 -5.67 34.37
C ILE A 684 8.61 -6.95 33.73
N THR A 685 9.38 -7.74 34.49
CA THR A 685 9.88 -9.03 34.02
C THR A 685 8.68 -9.94 33.81
N HIS A 686 7.91 -10.23 34.87
CA HIS A 686 6.82 -11.21 34.89
C HIS A 686 5.45 -10.73 34.34
N GLN A 687 5.43 -9.73 33.45
CA GLN A 687 4.19 -9.03 33.06
C GLN A 687 3.13 -9.94 32.43
N GLY A 688 3.55 -10.98 31.70
CA GLY A 688 2.63 -11.88 31.00
C GLY A 688 1.94 -12.85 31.95
N ALA A 689 2.69 -13.35 32.93
CA ALA A 689 2.15 -14.21 33.98
C ALA A 689 1.16 -13.44 34.87
N ILE A 690 1.54 -12.23 35.29
CA ILE A 690 0.68 -11.36 36.12
C ILE A 690 -0.61 -11.00 35.38
N PHE A 691 -0.51 -10.66 34.10
CA PHE A 691 -1.68 -10.39 33.27
C PHE A 691 -2.66 -11.57 33.24
N ARG A 692 -2.18 -12.78 32.94
CA ARG A 692 -3.06 -13.97 32.85
C ARG A 692 -3.69 -14.31 34.19
N VAL A 693 -2.90 -14.31 35.28
CA VAL A 693 -3.44 -14.58 36.62
C VAL A 693 -4.52 -13.55 36.97
N ALA A 694 -4.27 -12.26 36.73
CA ALA A 694 -5.27 -11.21 36.97
C ALA A 694 -6.52 -11.38 36.09
N TRP A 695 -6.35 -11.69 34.80
CA TRP A 695 -7.44 -11.93 33.85
C TRP A 695 -8.36 -13.06 34.31
N GLU A 696 -7.79 -14.21 34.67
CA GLU A 696 -8.55 -15.37 35.15
C GLU A 696 -9.23 -15.09 36.50
N THR A 697 -8.56 -14.35 37.40
CA THR A 697 -9.20 -13.95 38.66
C THR A 697 -10.40 -13.04 38.47
N PHE A 698 -10.35 -12.11 37.52
CA PHE A 698 -11.48 -11.23 37.22
C PHE A 698 -12.62 -11.98 36.52
N SER A 699 -12.31 -12.96 35.68
CA SER A 699 -13.31 -13.81 35.02
C SER A 699 -14.08 -14.70 35.99
N ALA A 700 -13.45 -15.12 37.09
CA ALA A 700 -14.05 -16.03 38.06
C ALA A 700 -14.89 -15.35 39.16
N LEU A 701 -14.83 -14.03 39.27
CA LEU A 701 -15.56 -13.29 40.30
C LEU A 701 -16.93 -12.86 39.77
N GLU A 702 -18.00 -13.36 40.39
CA GLU A 702 -19.39 -12.99 40.05
C GLU A 702 -19.72 -11.56 40.53
N ASP A 703 -19.26 -11.17 41.73
CA ASP A 703 -19.48 -9.85 42.32
C ASP A 703 -18.16 -9.06 42.46
N LEU A 704 -17.98 -8.05 41.60
CA LEU A 704 -16.83 -7.15 41.61
C LEU A 704 -17.20 -5.80 42.21
N HIS A 705 -16.54 -5.40 43.31
CA HIS A 705 -16.72 -4.05 43.87
C HIS A 705 -15.90 -3.00 43.10
N PRO A 706 -16.53 -1.98 42.47
CA PRO A 706 -15.85 -0.98 41.63
C PRO A 706 -14.70 -0.26 42.33
N GLN A 707 -14.86 0.13 43.60
CA GLN A 707 -13.87 0.91 44.34
C GLN A 707 -12.53 0.17 44.53
N ARG A 708 -12.58 -1.15 44.76
CA ARG A 708 -11.37 -1.99 44.92
C ARG A 708 -10.65 -2.19 43.58
N LEU A 709 -11.39 -2.28 42.48
CA LEU A 709 -10.83 -2.36 41.14
C LEU A 709 -10.13 -1.05 40.75
N ILE A 710 -10.75 0.10 41.02
CA ILE A 710 -10.18 1.42 40.73
C ILE A 710 -8.86 1.61 41.48
N SER A 711 -8.80 1.26 42.77
CA SER A 711 -7.56 1.39 43.54
C SER A 711 -6.41 0.57 42.93
N PHE A 712 -6.72 -0.63 42.45
CA PHE A 712 -5.74 -1.49 41.76
C PHE A 712 -5.28 -0.87 40.44
N PHE A 713 -6.21 -0.51 39.55
CA PHE A 713 -5.84 0.03 38.25
C PHE A 713 -5.13 1.38 38.32
N MET A 714 -5.41 2.20 39.33
CA MET A 714 -4.67 3.44 39.56
C MET A 714 -3.23 3.18 40.01
N HIS A 715 -3.00 2.13 40.80
CA HIS A 715 -1.65 1.74 41.23
C HIS A 715 -0.80 1.21 40.07
N TYR A 716 -1.38 0.37 39.20
CA TYR A 716 -0.70 -0.25 38.05
C TYR A 716 -0.83 0.55 36.74
N GLY A 717 -1.31 1.78 36.80
CA GLY A 717 -1.52 2.62 35.62
C GLY A 717 -0.21 3.01 34.91
N PRO A 718 -0.27 3.47 33.65
CA PRO A 718 0.92 3.81 32.86
C PRO A 718 1.80 4.91 33.46
N GLY A 719 1.23 5.76 34.32
CA GLY A 719 1.96 6.81 35.04
C GLY A 719 2.84 6.28 36.18
N SER A 720 2.44 5.17 36.82
CA SER A 720 3.18 4.53 37.91
C SER A 720 4.09 3.43 37.39
N MET A 721 3.60 2.64 36.43
CA MET A 721 4.31 1.49 35.86
C MET A 721 4.23 1.50 34.32
N PRO A 722 5.09 2.27 33.63
CA PRO A 722 5.08 2.36 32.16
C PRO A 722 5.25 1.01 31.45
N GLY A 723 6.04 0.11 32.02
CA GLY A 723 6.31 -1.23 31.46
C GLY A 723 5.12 -2.18 31.48
N PHE A 724 4.07 -1.89 32.26
CA PHE A 724 2.85 -2.71 32.35
C PHE A 724 1.67 -2.09 31.56
N ALA A 725 1.88 -0.99 30.84
CA ALA A 725 0.81 -0.23 30.19
C ALA A 725 -0.02 -1.06 29.20
N ALA A 726 0.60 -1.96 28.43
CA ALA A 726 -0.11 -2.80 27.47
C ALA A 726 -1.08 -3.79 28.12
N SER A 727 -0.62 -4.49 29.16
CA SER A 727 -1.43 -5.41 29.97
C SER A 727 -2.52 -4.66 30.74
N TRP A 728 -2.18 -3.50 31.29
CA TRP A 728 -3.13 -2.63 32.01
C TRP A 728 -4.31 -2.21 31.12
N MET A 729 -4.07 -1.79 29.87
CA MET A 729 -5.16 -1.43 28.95
C MET A 729 -6.14 -2.59 28.73
N GLN A 730 -5.62 -3.81 28.57
CA GLN A 730 -6.47 -4.97 28.34
C GLN A 730 -7.26 -5.34 29.60
N LEU A 731 -6.63 -5.30 30.78
CA LEU A 731 -7.30 -5.64 32.04
C LEU A 731 -8.46 -4.68 32.37
N VAL A 732 -8.32 -3.38 32.07
CA VAL A 732 -9.41 -2.43 32.33
C VAL A 732 -10.61 -2.70 31.43
N ILE A 733 -10.39 -3.12 30.18
CA ILE A 733 -11.45 -3.45 29.20
C ILE A 733 -11.91 -4.92 29.29
N HIS A 734 -11.55 -5.61 30.37
CA HIS A 734 -12.00 -6.97 30.60
C HIS A 734 -13.54 -7.06 30.56
N PRO A 735 -14.14 -8.08 29.88
CA PRO A 735 -15.59 -8.17 29.65
C PRO A 735 -16.45 -8.19 30.91
N HIS A 736 -15.89 -8.55 32.07
CA HIS A 736 -16.59 -8.52 33.37
C HIS A 736 -16.25 -7.28 34.21
N VAL A 737 -15.13 -6.60 33.93
CA VAL A 737 -14.66 -5.45 34.74
C VAL A 737 -15.29 -4.16 34.21
N PHE A 738 -15.16 -3.91 32.91
CA PHE A 738 -15.56 -2.65 32.31
C PHE A 738 -17.08 -2.39 32.39
N PRO A 739 -17.98 -3.37 32.14
CA PRO A 739 -19.41 -3.16 32.33
C PRO A 739 -19.74 -2.84 33.78
N VAL A 740 -19.16 -3.55 34.75
CA VAL A 740 -19.39 -3.30 36.20
C VAL A 740 -19.03 -1.87 36.59
N LEU A 741 -17.96 -1.30 36.02
CA LEU A 741 -17.56 0.09 36.27
C LEU A 741 -18.49 1.14 35.62
N ILE A 742 -19.19 0.78 34.54
CA ILE A 742 -20.15 1.67 33.87
C ILE A 742 -21.52 1.54 34.52
N ASP A 743 -21.98 0.31 34.73
CA ASP A 743 -23.32 -0.03 35.25
C ASP A 743 -23.49 0.34 36.72
N SER A 744 -22.39 0.43 37.48
CA SER A 744 -22.42 0.98 38.84
C SER A 744 -22.90 2.44 38.88
N ALA A 745 -22.77 3.17 37.77
CA ALA A 745 -23.16 4.56 37.58
C ALA A 745 -22.64 5.54 38.67
N ASP A 746 -21.63 5.13 39.44
CA ASP A 746 -21.05 5.96 40.47
C ASP A 746 -20.06 6.97 39.84
N PRO A 747 -20.04 8.23 40.32
CA PRO A 747 -19.23 9.27 39.71
C PRO A 747 -17.72 8.94 39.76
N THR A 748 -17.29 8.18 40.76
CA THR A 748 -15.90 7.72 40.88
C THR A 748 -15.50 6.74 39.79
N SER A 749 -16.31 5.72 39.49
CA SER A 749 -16.04 4.75 38.42
C SER A 749 -16.17 5.38 37.03
N LEU A 750 -17.20 6.18 36.79
CA LEU A 750 -17.36 6.87 35.50
C LEU A 750 -16.18 7.82 35.22
N HIS A 751 -15.71 8.55 36.24
CA HIS A 751 -14.54 9.40 36.14
C HIS A 751 -13.24 8.61 35.92
N PHE A 752 -13.11 7.44 36.55
CA PHE A 752 -12.00 6.54 36.30
C PHE A 752 -12.00 6.04 34.84
N CYS A 753 -13.14 5.54 34.35
CA CYS A 753 -13.29 5.08 32.97
C CYS A 753 -12.97 6.19 31.97
N LEU A 754 -13.43 7.42 32.22
CA LEU A 754 -13.10 8.57 31.38
C LEU A 754 -11.60 8.86 31.39
N ARG A 755 -10.96 8.91 32.56
CA ARG A 755 -9.50 9.11 32.68
C ARG A 755 -8.71 8.02 31.97
N TYR A 756 -9.17 6.78 32.07
CA TYR A 756 -8.61 5.64 31.36
C TYR A 756 -8.66 5.86 29.84
N LEU A 757 -9.83 6.19 29.28
CA LEU A 757 -9.99 6.45 27.85
C LEU A 757 -9.13 7.61 27.36
N VAL A 758 -9.08 8.70 28.12
CA VAL A 758 -8.19 9.84 27.82
C VAL A 758 -6.72 9.43 27.84
N CYS A 759 -6.32 8.58 28.81
CA CYS A 759 -4.95 8.09 28.91
C CYS A 759 -4.56 7.28 27.66
N ILE A 760 -5.38 6.32 27.25
CA ILE A 760 -5.08 5.48 26.08
C ILE A 760 -5.13 6.29 24.76
N LEU A 761 -6.00 7.29 24.65
CA LEU A 761 -6.01 8.21 23.50
C LEU A 761 -4.70 9.00 23.43
N LYS A 762 -4.22 9.52 24.56
CA LYS A 762 -2.91 10.20 24.62
C LYS A 762 -1.76 9.26 24.25
N LEU A 763 -1.80 8.00 24.69
CA LEU A 763 -0.81 7.00 24.30
C LEU A 763 -0.84 6.72 22.79
N ALA A 764 -2.02 6.59 22.18
CA ALA A 764 -2.17 6.38 20.74
C ALA A 764 -1.70 7.59 19.91
N VAL A 765 -1.95 8.81 20.40
CA VAL A 765 -1.54 10.05 19.71
C VAL A 765 -0.03 10.28 19.82
N ASN A 766 0.55 10.01 20.99
CA ASN A 766 1.98 10.25 21.24
C ASN A 766 2.87 9.13 20.69
N MET A 767 2.40 7.87 20.72
CA MET A 767 3.16 6.68 20.34
C MET A 767 2.32 5.77 19.41
N PRO A 768 2.01 6.22 18.18
CA PRO A 768 1.05 5.55 17.29
C PRO A 768 1.49 4.15 16.85
N GLU A 769 2.79 3.91 16.66
CA GLU A 769 3.30 2.60 16.20
C GLU A 769 2.94 1.43 17.12
N SER A 770 2.89 1.68 18.44
CA SER A 770 2.63 0.65 19.44
C SER A 770 1.17 0.60 19.88
N PHE A 771 0.49 1.76 19.95
CA PHE A 771 -0.79 1.88 20.65
C PHE A 771 -1.98 2.21 19.74
N TYR A 772 -1.78 2.70 18.51
CA TYR A 772 -2.89 3.14 17.66
C TYR A 772 -3.89 2.02 17.36
N ARG A 773 -3.40 0.87 16.88
CA ARG A 773 -4.26 -0.26 16.51
C ARG A 773 -5.04 -0.85 17.71
N PRO A 774 -4.40 -1.14 18.87
CA PRO A 774 -5.13 -1.57 20.06
C PRO A 774 -6.21 -0.58 20.51
N VAL A 775 -5.88 0.72 20.52
CA VAL A 775 -6.82 1.77 20.95
C VAL A 775 -7.99 1.91 19.99
N VAL A 776 -7.77 1.84 18.67
CA VAL A 776 -8.85 1.81 17.68
C VAL A 776 -9.79 0.62 17.89
N CYS A 777 -9.24 -0.57 18.16
CA CYS A 777 -10.06 -1.76 18.43
C CYS A 777 -10.90 -1.57 19.69
N ILE A 778 -10.28 -1.09 20.77
CA ILE A 778 -10.94 -0.74 22.02
C ILE A 778 -12.11 0.22 21.77
N PHE A 779 -11.89 1.34 21.08
CA PHE A 779 -12.95 2.33 20.84
C PHE A 779 -14.08 1.77 19.97
N THR A 780 -13.76 0.89 19.02
CA THR A 780 -14.79 0.24 18.19
C THR A 780 -15.71 -0.62 19.07
N THR A 781 -15.13 -1.49 19.91
CA THR A 781 -15.91 -2.31 20.87
C THR A 781 -16.73 -1.45 21.84
N LEU A 782 -16.15 -0.37 22.36
CA LEU A 782 -16.84 0.53 23.29
C LEU A 782 -18.02 1.27 22.64
N CYS A 783 -17.89 1.65 21.37
CA CYS A 783 -18.97 2.30 20.64
C CYS A 783 -20.15 1.35 20.40
N ASP A 784 -19.88 0.06 20.20
CA ASP A 784 -20.88 -0.97 19.97
C ASP A 784 -21.57 -1.42 21.27
N GLU A 785 -20.80 -1.66 22.33
CA GLU A 785 -21.31 -2.20 23.61
C GLU A 785 -21.84 -1.13 24.56
N PHE A 786 -21.20 0.05 24.62
CA PHE A 786 -21.52 1.13 25.57
C PHE A 786 -21.78 2.48 24.87
N PRO A 787 -22.71 2.55 23.89
CA PRO A 787 -22.92 3.74 23.08
C PRO A 787 -23.35 4.97 23.90
N SER A 788 -24.18 4.77 24.94
CA SER A 788 -24.66 5.85 25.81
C SER A 788 -23.53 6.56 26.56
N PHE A 789 -22.55 5.79 27.05
CA PHE A 789 -21.39 6.31 27.75
C PHE A 789 -20.50 7.13 26.80
N VAL A 790 -20.16 6.58 25.63
CA VAL A 790 -19.34 7.28 24.63
C VAL A 790 -20.03 8.55 24.15
N ILE A 791 -21.34 8.50 23.86
CA ILE A 791 -22.13 9.67 23.44
C ILE A 791 -22.13 10.77 24.52
N SER A 792 -22.20 10.40 25.79
CA SER A 792 -22.22 11.34 26.92
C SER A 792 -20.86 12.00 27.17
N TYR A 793 -19.75 11.36 26.80
CA TYR A 793 -18.41 11.89 27.04
C TYR A 793 -17.62 12.24 25.77
N HIS A 794 -18.22 12.10 24.57
CA HIS A 794 -17.56 12.32 23.28
C HIS A 794 -16.79 13.65 23.22
N CYS A 795 -17.37 14.73 23.78
CA CYS A 795 -16.73 16.04 23.82
C CYS A 795 -15.35 16.02 24.49
N LEU A 796 -15.27 15.38 25.66
CA LEU A 796 -14.03 15.30 26.45
C LEU A 796 -13.02 14.36 25.79
N LEU A 797 -13.50 13.35 25.07
CA LEU A 797 -12.65 12.44 24.30
C LEU A 797 -12.05 13.16 23.08
N LEU A 798 -12.86 13.90 22.32
CA LEU A 798 -12.44 14.61 21.11
C LEU A 798 -11.47 15.76 21.40
N GLU A 799 -11.53 16.36 22.59
CA GLU A 799 -10.55 17.36 23.05
C GLU A 799 -9.11 16.83 23.01
N HIS A 800 -8.93 15.53 23.22
CA HIS A 800 -7.62 14.87 23.22
C HIS A 800 -7.25 14.20 21.90
N ILE A 801 -8.11 14.29 20.88
CA ILE A 801 -7.87 13.69 19.56
C ILE A 801 -7.57 14.81 18.54
N PRO A 802 -6.39 14.83 17.91
CA PRO A 802 -6.09 15.82 16.88
C PRO A 802 -7.08 15.77 15.70
N PRO A 803 -7.40 16.91 15.04
CA PRO A 803 -8.28 16.95 13.86
C PRO A 803 -7.86 15.99 12.74
N ARG A 804 -6.54 15.78 12.56
CA ARG A 804 -5.97 14.84 11.59
C ARG A 804 -6.31 13.37 11.83
N ALA A 805 -6.70 12.99 13.05
CA ALA A 805 -7.01 11.60 13.41
C ALA A 805 -8.45 11.23 13.01
N VAL A 806 -8.74 11.34 11.71
CA VAL A 806 -10.08 11.21 11.13
C VAL A 806 -10.75 9.87 11.49
N GLN A 807 -10.00 8.76 11.43
CA GLN A 807 -10.55 7.44 11.70
C GLN A 807 -11.14 7.31 13.12
N LEU A 808 -10.38 7.71 14.15
CA LEU A 808 -10.80 7.68 15.55
C LEU A 808 -11.99 8.62 15.80
N ARG A 809 -11.98 9.79 15.17
CA ARG A 809 -13.09 10.76 15.25
C ARG A 809 -14.35 10.17 14.63
N ASN A 810 -14.27 9.59 13.44
CA ASN A 810 -15.40 8.94 12.78
C ASN A 810 -15.96 7.79 13.63
N ILE A 811 -15.10 6.96 14.25
CA ILE A 811 -15.56 5.87 15.15
C ILE A 811 -16.39 6.43 16.31
N ILE A 812 -15.86 7.41 17.05
CA ILE A 812 -16.53 7.99 18.23
C ILE A 812 -17.81 8.76 17.84
N LEU A 813 -17.79 9.45 16.70
CA LEU A 813 -18.89 10.32 16.28
C LEU A 813 -20.04 9.55 15.61
N ASN A 814 -19.74 8.39 15.01
CA ASN A 814 -20.73 7.53 14.37
C ASN A 814 -21.55 6.72 15.38
N THR A 815 -21.20 6.75 16.66
CA THR A 815 -21.97 6.09 17.73
C THR A 815 -23.39 6.68 17.83
N SER A 816 -24.40 5.82 17.72
CA SER A 816 -25.81 6.18 17.83
C SER A 816 -26.55 5.34 18.86
N LEU A 817 -27.58 5.90 19.48
CA LEU A 817 -28.52 5.14 20.31
C LEU A 817 -29.56 4.47 19.41
N ASN A 818 -29.85 3.19 19.65
CA ASN A 818 -30.92 2.45 18.96
C ASN A 818 -32.32 3.01 19.21
N GLN A 819 -32.45 3.95 20.16
CA GLN A 819 -33.69 4.67 20.45
C GLN A 819 -33.51 6.12 20.01
N SER A 820 -34.51 6.62 19.28
CA SER A 820 -34.64 7.98 18.74
C SER A 820 -34.72 9.04 19.84
N SER A 821 -33.66 9.20 20.62
CA SER A 821 -33.52 10.29 21.58
C SER A 821 -33.12 11.55 20.81
N LEU A 822 -34.07 12.46 20.65
CA LEU A 822 -33.86 13.81 20.11
C LEU A 822 -33.10 14.73 21.08
N ALA A 823 -33.02 14.34 22.36
CA ALA A 823 -32.39 15.13 23.40
C ALA A 823 -30.86 15.04 23.28
N PRO A 824 -30.15 16.18 23.36
CA PRO A 824 -28.70 16.17 23.42
C PRO A 824 -28.25 15.48 24.71
N PRO A 825 -27.13 14.74 24.70
CA PRO A 825 -26.63 14.10 25.90
C PRO A 825 -26.33 15.14 26.99
N PRO A 826 -26.52 14.81 28.28
CA PRO A 826 -26.17 15.70 29.37
C PRO A 826 -24.64 15.77 29.48
N ILE A 827 -24.01 16.84 28.96
CA ILE A 827 -22.55 16.98 29.01
C ILE A 827 -22.14 18.26 29.73
N GLY A 828 -21.48 18.06 30.88
CA GLY A 828 -20.87 19.09 31.71
C GLY A 828 -19.49 19.52 31.19
N ILE A 829 -19.46 20.29 30.12
CA ILE A 829 -18.26 21.08 29.79
C ILE A 829 -18.44 22.44 30.46
N THR A 830 -17.67 22.69 31.50
CA THR A 830 -17.58 24.03 32.07
C THR A 830 -16.82 24.92 31.09
N PHE A 831 -17.49 25.99 30.64
CA PHE A 831 -16.80 27.13 30.03
C PHE A 831 -15.72 27.56 31.02
N GLY A 832 -14.45 27.41 30.67
CA GLY A 832 -13.32 27.52 31.62
C GLY A 832 -13.41 28.76 32.52
N SER A 833 -12.84 28.67 33.73
CA SER A 833 -13.00 29.70 34.77
C SER A 833 -12.10 30.94 34.61
N SER A 834 -11.30 31.03 33.54
CA SER A 834 -10.36 32.15 33.33
C SER A 834 -11.10 33.47 33.06
N GLN A 835 -10.50 34.59 33.46
CA GLN A 835 -11.09 35.93 33.29
C GLN A 835 -11.35 36.26 31.80
N GLU A 836 -10.45 35.85 30.91
CA GLU A 836 -10.58 36.01 29.46
C GLU A 836 -11.77 35.22 28.91
N MET A 837 -12.01 34.01 29.43
CA MET A 837 -13.15 33.19 29.03
C MET A 837 -14.48 33.77 29.53
N LYS A 838 -14.50 34.37 30.73
CA LYS A 838 -15.67 35.12 31.22
C LYS A 838 -15.97 36.35 30.37
N ALA A 839 -14.93 37.10 29.96
CA ALA A 839 -15.08 38.25 29.07
C ALA A 839 -15.59 37.83 27.68
N LEU A 840 -15.07 36.72 27.14
CA LEU A 840 -15.53 36.16 25.86
C LEU A 840 -17.01 35.73 25.93
N LYS A 841 -17.41 35.09 27.03
CA LYS A 841 -18.80 34.71 27.29
C LYS A 841 -19.73 35.93 27.26
N GLN A 842 -19.35 37.00 27.98
CA GLN A 842 -20.14 38.24 28.04
C GLN A 842 -20.26 38.94 26.68
N LYS A 843 -19.24 38.83 25.82
CA LYS A 843 -19.27 39.42 24.47
C LYS A 843 -20.06 38.57 23.46
N ILE A 844 -20.06 37.25 23.59
CA ILE A 844 -20.77 36.33 22.67
C ILE A 844 -22.26 36.23 23.00
N GLU A 845 -22.63 36.32 24.28
CA GLU A 845 -24.02 36.18 24.74
C GLU A 845 -25.03 37.14 24.05
N PRO A 846 -24.72 38.43 23.83
CA PRO A 846 -25.57 39.34 23.06
C PRO A 846 -25.84 38.90 21.61
N PHE A 847 -24.86 38.29 20.94
CA PHE A 847 -25.00 37.75 19.59
C PHE A 847 -25.87 36.50 19.56
N VAL A 848 -25.78 35.65 20.58
CA VAL A 848 -26.65 34.47 20.69
C VAL A 848 -28.11 34.89 20.93
N LEU A 849 -28.33 36.01 21.62
CA LEU A 849 -29.67 36.54 21.92
C LEU A 849 -30.23 37.47 20.82
N ASP A 850 -29.51 37.67 19.71
CA ASP A 850 -29.84 38.61 18.63
C ASP A 850 -30.08 40.07 19.11
N ARG A 851 -29.33 40.51 20.13
CA ARG A 851 -29.50 41.84 20.77
C ARG A 851 -28.53 42.91 20.26
N VAL A 852 -27.66 42.59 19.31
CA VAL A 852 -26.66 43.53 18.77
C VAL A 852 -27.24 44.26 17.57
N SER A 853 -27.55 45.56 17.70
CA SER A 853 -28.15 46.35 16.62
C SER A 853 -27.16 47.27 15.89
N GLN A 854 -25.97 47.51 16.46
CA GLN A 854 -24.94 48.41 15.91
C GLN A 854 -23.54 47.79 16.07
N ASN A 855 -22.62 48.13 15.16
CA ASN A 855 -21.20 47.74 15.17
C ASN A 855 -20.96 46.22 15.20
N ILE A 856 -21.73 45.45 14.44
CA ILE A 856 -21.63 43.97 14.36
C ILE A 856 -20.20 43.55 13.97
N ASP A 857 -19.63 44.12 12.91
CA ASP A 857 -18.30 43.75 12.40
C ASP A 857 -17.16 44.06 13.39
N GLU A 858 -17.19 45.22 14.04
CA GLU A 858 -16.20 45.61 15.04
C GLU A 858 -16.26 44.67 16.26
N ASN A 859 -17.47 44.40 16.76
CA ASN A 859 -17.69 43.49 17.89
C ASN A 859 -17.24 42.05 17.55
N VAL A 860 -17.50 41.57 16.33
CA VAL A 860 -17.00 40.27 15.85
C VAL A 860 -15.48 40.27 15.76
N SER A 861 -14.85 41.34 15.27
CA SER A 861 -13.39 41.46 15.21
C SER A 861 -12.75 41.41 16.60
N GLU A 862 -13.34 42.06 17.59
CA GLU A 862 -12.85 42.00 18.96
C GLU A 862 -12.95 40.60 19.58
N ILE A 863 -14.06 39.89 19.32
CA ILE A 863 -14.22 38.49 19.75
C ILE A 863 -13.15 37.62 19.07
N CYS A 864 -12.96 37.83 17.77
CA CYS A 864 -11.99 37.16 16.94
C CYS A 864 -10.55 37.34 17.43
N ASP A 865 -10.16 38.55 17.81
CA ASP A 865 -8.82 38.85 18.31
C ASP A 865 -8.58 38.24 19.69
N LEU A 866 -9.60 38.25 20.57
CA LEU A 866 -9.54 37.52 21.84
C LEU A 866 -9.36 36.01 21.61
N VAL A 867 -10.09 35.41 20.67
CA VAL A 867 -9.92 33.99 20.34
C VAL A 867 -8.53 33.69 19.77
N LYS A 868 -7.96 34.56 18.94
CA LYS A 868 -6.58 34.40 18.44
C LYS A 868 -5.58 34.33 19.58
N VAL A 869 -5.65 35.28 20.51
CA VAL A 869 -4.75 35.34 21.68
C VAL A 869 -4.86 34.07 22.52
N ILE A 870 -6.09 33.63 22.81
CA ILE A 870 -6.30 32.45 23.65
C ILE A 870 -5.90 31.15 22.92
N SER A 871 -6.13 31.07 21.61
CA SER A 871 -5.79 29.88 20.80
C SER A 871 -4.29 29.58 20.71
N GLN A 872 -3.43 30.60 20.91
CA GLN A 872 -1.97 30.42 20.96
C GLN A 872 -1.52 29.64 22.20
N THR A 873 -2.28 29.72 23.29
CA THR A 873 -1.96 29.02 24.54
C THR A 873 -2.67 27.67 24.64
N ASP A 874 -3.93 27.59 24.21
CA ASP A 874 -4.72 26.35 24.24
C ASP A 874 -5.58 26.21 22.98
N SER A 875 -5.16 25.31 22.08
CA SER A 875 -5.89 25.01 20.83
C SER A 875 -7.27 24.40 21.05
N SER A 876 -7.53 23.79 22.22
CA SER A 876 -8.82 23.17 22.55
C SER A 876 -9.92 24.20 22.86
N VAL A 877 -9.54 25.46 23.11
CA VAL A 877 -10.46 26.53 23.48
C VAL A 877 -11.46 26.83 22.36
N VAL A 878 -11.03 26.81 21.09
CA VAL A 878 -11.93 27.05 19.96
C VAL A 878 -13.06 26.01 19.95
N TRP A 879 -12.74 24.75 20.24
CA TRP A 879 -13.72 23.67 20.32
C TRP A 879 -14.74 23.93 21.45
N ARG A 880 -14.27 24.31 22.64
CA ARG A 880 -15.13 24.63 23.79
C ARG A 880 -16.03 25.85 23.54
N ILE A 881 -15.53 26.86 22.83
CA ILE A 881 -16.31 28.05 22.44
C ILE A 881 -17.43 27.69 21.48
N VAL A 882 -17.13 26.94 20.43
CA VAL A 882 -18.14 26.50 19.45
C VAL A 882 -19.23 25.68 20.14
N TYR A 883 -18.85 24.75 21.01
CA TYR A 883 -19.82 23.98 21.81
C TYR A 883 -20.71 24.87 22.67
N PHE A 884 -20.14 25.86 23.38
CA PHE A 884 -20.91 26.80 24.18
C PHE A 884 -21.89 27.62 23.35
N CYS A 885 -21.47 28.13 22.19
CA CYS A 885 -22.35 28.85 21.28
C CYS A 885 -23.56 27.99 20.88
N ILE A 886 -23.32 26.72 20.51
CA ILE A 886 -24.38 25.77 20.12
C ILE A 886 -25.32 25.50 21.30
N ALA A 887 -24.78 25.10 22.45
CA ALA A 887 -25.57 24.74 23.62
C ALA A 887 -26.38 25.92 24.17
N TYR A 888 -25.78 27.12 24.21
CA TYR A 888 -26.46 28.31 24.69
C TYR A 888 -27.55 28.76 23.73
N TRP A 889 -27.32 28.71 22.41
CA TRP A 889 -28.32 29.05 21.41
C TRP A 889 -29.54 28.13 21.50
N LEU A 890 -29.32 26.82 21.59
CA LEU A 890 -30.40 25.82 21.73
C LEU A 890 -31.21 25.95 23.03
N SER A 891 -30.65 26.61 24.06
CA SER A 891 -31.37 26.87 25.31
C SER A 891 -32.30 28.09 25.25
N LYS A 892 -32.15 28.94 24.23
CA LYS A 892 -32.85 30.23 24.10
C LYS A 892 -33.75 30.34 22.88
N HIS A 893 -33.52 29.52 21.86
CA HIS A 893 -34.23 29.56 20.59
C HIS A 893 -34.77 28.19 20.21
N ASP A 894 -35.99 28.16 19.67
CA ASP A 894 -36.67 26.93 19.26
C ASP A 894 -36.35 26.51 17.82
N ALA A 895 -36.10 27.48 16.92
CA ALA A 895 -35.91 27.24 15.49
C ALA A 895 -34.79 28.10 14.90
N PHE A 896 -34.02 27.53 13.97
CA PHE A 896 -32.88 28.20 13.36
C PHE A 896 -33.31 29.16 12.25
N ASN A 897 -32.77 30.38 12.27
CA ASN A 897 -33.00 31.40 11.25
C ASN A 897 -31.68 31.75 10.53
N ASN A 898 -31.74 31.86 9.20
CA ASN A 898 -30.61 32.30 8.38
C ASN A 898 -30.12 33.72 8.71
N GLN A 899 -30.92 34.55 9.39
CA GLN A 899 -30.52 35.89 9.82
C GLN A 899 -29.93 35.95 11.24
N ALA A 900 -29.72 34.80 11.91
CA ALA A 900 -29.20 34.78 13.28
C ALA A 900 -27.81 35.43 13.36
N GLN A 901 -27.61 36.32 14.34
CA GLN A 901 -26.37 37.08 14.50
C GLN A 901 -25.18 36.19 14.87
N ILE A 902 -25.44 35.02 15.43
CA ILE A 902 -24.43 33.99 15.72
C ILE A 902 -23.67 33.52 14.47
N LEU A 903 -24.26 33.63 13.28
CA LEU A 903 -23.60 33.28 12.02
C LEU A 903 -22.42 34.20 11.73
N GLU A 904 -22.51 35.49 12.06
CA GLU A 904 -21.42 36.44 11.85
C GLU A 904 -20.21 36.11 12.74
N VAL A 905 -20.46 35.63 13.96
CA VAL A 905 -19.40 35.13 14.86
C VAL A 905 -18.74 33.88 14.29
N PHE A 906 -19.51 32.92 13.78
CA PHE A 906 -18.95 31.71 13.15
C PHE A 906 -18.18 32.01 11.86
N ILE A 907 -18.66 32.92 11.02
CA ILE A 907 -17.93 33.39 9.83
C ILE A 907 -16.61 34.05 10.24
N GLY A 908 -16.60 34.83 11.32
CA GLY A 908 -15.39 35.36 11.95
C GLY A 908 -14.40 34.25 12.34
N PHE A 909 -14.87 33.19 13.00
CA PHE A 909 -14.03 32.05 13.40
C PHE A 909 -13.46 31.25 12.24
N VAL A 910 -14.22 31.08 11.15
CA VAL A 910 -13.73 30.42 9.91
C VAL A 910 -12.48 31.13 9.37
N ARG A 911 -12.43 32.47 9.44
CA ARG A 911 -11.29 33.25 8.92
C ARG A 911 -10.02 33.12 9.76
N ILE A 912 -10.13 32.59 10.98
CA ILE A 912 -9.06 32.64 11.99
C ILE A 912 -8.50 31.26 12.27
N SER A 913 -9.37 30.25 12.30
CA SER A 913 -9.02 28.91 12.70
C SER A 913 -9.23 27.92 11.55
N PRO A 914 -8.15 27.36 10.97
CA PRO A 914 -8.27 26.38 9.87
C PRO A 914 -8.90 25.06 10.33
N ILE A 915 -8.99 24.83 11.64
CA ILE A 915 -9.63 23.64 12.23
C ILE A 915 -11.12 23.85 12.53
N PHE A 916 -11.67 25.04 12.32
CA PHE A 916 -13.08 25.36 12.65
C PHE A 916 -14.06 24.40 11.98
N PHE A 917 -13.88 24.09 10.69
CA PHE A 917 -14.76 23.15 9.98
C PHE A 917 -14.74 21.75 10.62
N SER A 918 -13.59 21.24 11.02
CA SER A 918 -13.51 19.96 11.74
C SER A 918 -14.25 20.03 13.08
N ILE A 919 -14.18 21.16 13.80
CA ILE A 919 -14.83 21.34 15.10
C ILE A 919 -16.35 21.35 14.96
N ILE A 920 -16.89 22.17 14.05
CA ILE A 920 -18.34 22.25 13.87
C ILE A 920 -18.92 20.95 13.30
N MET A 921 -18.17 20.25 12.43
CA MET A 921 -18.57 18.94 11.91
C MET A 921 -18.52 17.84 12.99
N ASP A 922 -17.72 17.97 14.05
CA ASP A 922 -17.76 17.03 15.18
C ASP A 922 -19.13 17.02 15.90
N HIS A 923 -19.92 18.09 15.75
CA HIS A 923 -21.26 18.16 16.33
C HIS A 923 -22.35 17.60 15.41
N VAL A 924 -22.02 17.22 14.17
CA VAL A 924 -22.92 16.56 13.22
C VAL A 924 -22.78 15.04 13.41
N ARG A 925 -23.69 14.43 14.17
CA ARG A 925 -23.58 13.04 14.64
C ARG A 925 -24.81 12.21 14.26
N TYR A 926 -25.47 11.61 15.24
CA TYR A 926 -26.81 11.04 15.09
C TYR A 926 -27.88 12.14 15.22
N ARG A 927 -29.11 11.83 14.83
CA ARG A 927 -30.23 12.79 14.83
C ARG A 927 -30.53 13.33 16.24
N ASN A 928 -30.11 14.56 16.50
CA ASN A 928 -30.38 15.33 17.74
C ASN A 928 -30.45 16.85 17.42
N SER A 929 -30.87 17.65 18.39
CA SER A 929 -31.01 19.11 18.21
C SER A 929 -29.70 19.84 17.88
N HIS A 930 -28.55 19.37 18.38
CA HIS A 930 -27.23 19.93 18.03
C HIS A 930 -26.89 19.66 16.56
N THR A 931 -27.18 18.46 16.08
CA THR A 931 -26.90 18.03 14.72
C THR A 931 -27.75 18.83 13.74
N THR A 932 -29.06 18.96 13.98
CA THR A 932 -29.93 19.76 13.11
C THR A 932 -29.53 21.23 13.08
N PHE A 933 -29.15 21.81 14.22
CA PHE A 933 -28.59 23.17 14.27
C PHE A 933 -27.31 23.29 13.44
N CYS A 934 -26.34 22.39 13.64
CA CYS A 934 -25.05 22.45 12.96
C CYS A 934 -25.16 22.19 11.45
N GLN A 935 -26.05 21.29 11.02
CA GLN A 935 -26.36 21.07 9.61
C GLN A 935 -26.86 22.36 8.96
N ASN A 936 -27.84 23.03 9.57
CA ASN A 936 -28.37 24.30 9.07
C ASN A 936 -27.30 25.40 9.06
N VAL A 937 -26.50 25.51 10.12
CA VAL A 937 -25.38 26.46 10.18
C VAL A 937 -24.36 26.22 9.08
N LEU A 938 -23.97 24.97 8.82
CA LEU A 938 -23.01 24.62 7.76
C LEU A 938 -23.54 25.02 6.38
N VAL A 939 -24.80 24.73 6.08
CA VAL A 939 -25.44 25.13 4.81
C VAL A 939 -25.51 26.65 4.68
N SER A 940 -25.93 27.36 5.73
CA SER A 940 -26.06 28.82 5.70
C SER A 940 -24.70 29.52 5.63
N ILE A 941 -23.68 29.01 6.33
CA ILE A 941 -22.30 29.51 6.21
C ILE A 941 -21.76 29.29 4.80
N PHE A 942 -21.99 28.11 4.20
CA PHE A 942 -21.51 27.82 2.84
C PHE A 942 -21.96 28.90 1.85
N SER A 943 -23.25 29.27 1.86
CA SER A 943 -23.79 30.31 0.97
C SER A 943 -23.14 31.71 1.12
N ARG A 944 -22.54 32.01 2.28
CA ARG A 944 -21.93 33.32 2.62
C ARG A 944 -20.41 33.38 2.51
N LEU A 945 -19.75 32.24 2.32
CA LEU A 945 -18.28 32.17 2.23
C LEU A 945 -17.77 32.45 0.82
N GLY A 946 -16.55 32.98 0.73
CA GLY A 946 -15.81 33.06 -0.54
C GLY A 946 -15.24 31.70 -0.97
N ASP A 947 -14.91 31.56 -2.26
CA ASP A 947 -14.49 30.29 -2.88
C ASP A 947 -13.41 29.52 -2.12
N ASN A 948 -12.36 30.20 -1.62
CA ASN A 948 -11.25 29.54 -0.92
C ASN A 948 -11.69 28.88 0.41
N LEU A 949 -12.64 29.50 1.12
CA LEU A 949 -13.16 28.97 2.38
C LEU A 949 -14.22 27.89 2.14
N LYS A 950 -14.99 27.99 1.05
CA LYS A 950 -15.86 26.91 0.57
C LYS A 950 -15.06 25.65 0.22
N GLU A 951 -13.90 25.82 -0.44
CA GLU A 951 -12.98 24.72 -0.76
C GLU A 951 -12.52 23.99 0.52
N GLN A 952 -12.11 24.73 1.55
CA GLN A 952 -11.70 24.14 2.83
C GLN A 952 -12.81 23.31 3.48
N MET A 953 -14.06 23.80 3.43
CA MET A 953 -15.22 23.06 3.95
C MET A 953 -15.46 21.77 3.16
N ILE A 954 -15.42 21.82 1.82
CA ILE A 954 -15.60 20.64 0.96
C ILE A 954 -14.49 19.61 1.19
N LEU A 955 -13.23 20.06 1.29
CA LEU A 955 -12.10 19.18 1.54
C LEU A 955 -12.22 18.47 2.90
N GLU A 956 -12.70 19.16 3.93
CA GLU A 956 -12.91 18.54 5.24
C GLU A 956 -14.05 17.52 5.21
N LEU A 957 -15.15 17.80 4.50
CA LEU A 957 -16.22 16.81 4.27
C LEU A 957 -15.69 15.58 3.51
N ILE A 958 -14.90 15.78 2.46
CA ILE A 958 -14.32 14.68 1.67
C ILE A 958 -13.35 13.85 2.52
N ARG A 959 -12.47 14.48 3.31
CA ARG A 959 -11.56 13.77 4.22
C ARG A 959 -12.31 12.85 5.19
N ARG A 960 -13.45 13.31 5.72
CA ARG A 960 -14.30 12.54 6.61
C ARG A 960 -14.94 11.34 5.91
N HIS A 961 -15.31 11.45 4.64
CA HIS A 961 -15.96 10.38 3.89
C HIS A 961 -14.99 9.37 3.24
N LEU A 962 -13.81 9.79 2.81
CA LEU A 962 -12.80 8.91 2.20
C LEU A 962 -11.96 8.13 3.22
N CYS A 963 -12.26 8.26 4.51
CA CYS A 963 -11.62 7.45 5.53
C CYS A 963 -12.11 6.00 5.46
N VAL A 964 -11.28 5.05 5.92
CA VAL A 964 -11.65 3.62 6.00
C VAL A 964 -12.88 3.39 6.89
N THR A 965 -13.09 4.27 7.88
CA THR A 965 -14.27 4.25 8.75
C THR A 965 -15.32 5.25 8.24
N LYS A 966 -16.57 4.78 8.16
CA LYS A 966 -17.70 5.61 7.73
C LYS A 966 -17.93 6.78 8.70
N PRO A 967 -18.16 8.01 8.21
CA PRO A 967 -18.59 9.12 9.04
C PRO A 967 -20.06 8.96 9.47
N PRO A 968 -20.57 9.81 10.39
CA PRO A 968 -21.97 9.83 10.77
C PRO A 968 -22.90 10.10 9.58
N GLU A 969 -24.05 9.42 9.53
CA GLU A 969 -25.03 9.55 8.44
C GLU A 969 -25.52 11.01 8.26
N SER A 970 -25.69 11.77 9.34
CA SER A 970 -26.08 13.18 9.24
C SER A 970 -25.01 14.06 8.59
N LEU A 971 -23.75 13.65 8.56
CA LEU A 971 -22.69 14.35 7.80
C LEU A 971 -22.79 14.03 6.31
N HIS A 972 -23.25 12.83 5.97
CA HIS A 972 -23.59 12.43 4.61
C HIS A 972 -24.75 13.27 4.06
N GLU A 973 -25.81 13.47 4.85
CA GLU A 973 -26.95 14.34 4.51
C GLU A 973 -26.52 15.78 4.19
N VAL A 974 -25.52 16.33 4.90
CA VAL A 974 -24.97 17.67 4.62
C VAL A 974 -24.32 17.72 3.25
N PHE A 975 -23.46 16.74 2.94
CA PHE A 975 -22.79 16.69 1.65
C PHE A 975 -23.79 16.49 0.51
N GLU A 976 -24.78 15.62 0.69
CA GLU A 976 -25.86 15.40 -0.27
C GLU A 976 -26.69 16.67 -0.52
N HIS A 977 -27.03 17.41 0.54
CA HIS A 977 -27.76 18.68 0.43
C HIS A 977 -26.97 19.73 -0.37
N LEU A 978 -25.68 19.89 -0.07
CA LEU A 978 -24.79 20.82 -0.79
C LEU A 978 -24.65 20.41 -2.26
N TRP A 979 -24.52 19.11 -2.53
CA TRP A 979 -24.42 18.61 -3.90
C TRP A 979 -25.70 18.84 -4.70
N LYS A 980 -26.89 18.61 -4.11
CA LYS A 980 -28.18 18.80 -4.80
C LYS A 980 -28.51 20.27 -5.08
N ASN A 981 -28.22 21.16 -4.12
CA ASN A 981 -28.66 22.56 -4.20
C ASN A 981 -27.62 23.50 -4.83
N GLU A 982 -26.32 23.19 -4.70
CA GLU A 982 -25.23 24.04 -5.19
C GLU A 982 -24.25 23.27 -6.11
N GLN A 983 -24.75 22.29 -6.88
CA GLN A 983 -23.96 21.37 -7.69
C GLN A 983 -22.90 22.06 -8.56
N GLU A 984 -23.28 23.10 -9.31
CA GLU A 984 -22.37 23.82 -10.20
C GLU A 984 -21.24 24.51 -9.44
N GLN A 985 -21.55 25.11 -8.28
CA GLN A 985 -20.55 25.78 -7.46
C GLN A 985 -19.60 24.76 -6.79
N VAL A 986 -20.14 23.67 -6.25
CA VAL A 986 -19.35 22.59 -5.65
C VAL A 986 -18.43 21.94 -6.68
N LEU A 987 -18.92 21.71 -7.92
CA LEU A 987 -18.13 21.19 -9.02
C LEU A 987 -17.02 22.18 -9.44
N GLN A 988 -17.34 23.47 -9.60
CA GLN A 988 -16.35 24.49 -9.96
C GLN A 988 -15.24 24.62 -8.92
N ILE A 989 -15.60 24.56 -7.63
CA ILE A 989 -14.63 24.63 -6.53
C ILE A 989 -13.80 23.34 -6.46
N GLY A 990 -14.42 22.17 -6.56
CA GLY A 990 -13.70 20.89 -6.60
C GLY A 990 -12.73 20.77 -7.78
N MET A 991 -13.08 21.36 -8.92
CA MET A 991 -12.21 21.44 -10.11
C MET A 991 -11.00 22.38 -9.95
N LYS A 992 -10.98 23.28 -8.95
CA LYS A 992 -9.78 24.08 -8.65
C LYS A 992 -8.69 23.25 -7.99
N SER A 993 -9.08 22.24 -7.20
CA SER A 993 -8.14 21.43 -6.40
C SER A 993 -7.77 20.10 -7.05
N MET A 994 -8.68 19.50 -7.84
CA MET A 994 -8.54 18.17 -8.44
C MET A 994 -9.10 18.12 -9.87
N LYS A 995 -8.76 17.09 -10.64
CA LYS A 995 -9.37 16.88 -11.97
C LYS A 995 -10.85 16.56 -11.82
N LYS A 996 -11.67 17.05 -12.76
CA LYS A 996 -13.13 16.85 -12.78
C LYS A 996 -13.53 15.37 -12.63
N GLU A 997 -12.82 14.47 -13.32
CA GLU A 997 -13.10 13.03 -13.30
C GLU A 997 -12.82 12.42 -11.91
N GLU A 998 -11.70 12.77 -11.28
CA GLU A 998 -11.34 12.32 -9.92
C GLU A 998 -12.33 12.85 -8.88
N PHE A 999 -12.71 14.14 -8.98
CA PHE A 999 -13.69 14.72 -8.05
C PHE A 999 -15.08 14.10 -8.23
N LEU A 1000 -15.51 13.82 -9.46
CA LEU A 1000 -16.78 13.12 -9.71
C LEU A 1000 -16.74 11.67 -9.23
N GLU A 1001 -15.60 10.99 -9.31
CA GLU A 1001 -15.43 9.66 -8.73
C GLU A 1001 -15.52 9.70 -7.20
N ILE A 1002 -14.88 10.68 -6.55
CA ILE A 1002 -15.04 10.91 -5.10
C ILE A 1002 -16.50 11.17 -4.75
N VAL A 1003 -17.19 12.03 -5.50
CA VAL A 1003 -18.62 12.31 -5.27
C VAL A 1003 -19.47 11.05 -5.45
N ARG A 1004 -19.16 10.20 -6.45
CA ARG A 1004 -19.83 8.89 -6.64
C ARG A 1004 -19.57 7.93 -5.49
N ILE A 1005 -18.37 7.91 -4.93
CA ILE A 1005 -18.04 7.10 -3.73
C ILE A 1005 -18.88 7.58 -2.53
N ILE A 1006 -19.08 8.90 -2.40
CA ILE A 1006 -19.80 9.49 -1.28
C ILE A 1006 -21.32 9.28 -1.43
N ILE A 1007 -21.93 9.71 -2.53
CA ILE A 1007 -23.40 9.76 -2.74
C ILE A 1007 -23.96 8.46 -3.35
N GLY A 1008 -23.10 7.58 -3.86
CA GLY A 1008 -23.52 6.36 -4.54
C GLY A 1008 -23.93 6.60 -6.00
N PRO A 1009 -24.25 5.52 -6.75
CA PRO A 1009 -24.41 5.53 -8.21
C PRO A 1009 -25.70 6.21 -8.73
N THR A 1010 -26.51 6.81 -7.87
CA THR A 1010 -27.85 7.35 -8.23
C THR A 1010 -27.86 8.81 -8.66
N VAL A 1011 -26.70 9.45 -8.91
CA VAL A 1011 -26.60 10.81 -9.47
C VAL A 1011 -25.62 10.88 -10.64
#